data_AF-A0A6L9XWM7-F1
#
_entry.id   AF-A0A6L9XWM7-F1
#
_cell.length_a   1.000
_cell.length_b   1.000
_cell.length_c   1.000
_cell.angle_alpha   90.00
_cell.angle_beta   90.00
_cell.angle_gamma   90.00
#
_symmetry.space_group_name_H-M   'P 1'
#
loop_
_entity.id
_entity.type
_entity.pdbx_description
1 polymer ?
#
loop_
_entity_poly.entity_id
_entity_poly.type
_entity_poly.pdbx_seq_one_letter_code
_entity_poly.pdbx_strand_id
1 'polypeptide(L)'
;MKSVRRPVVAVSTMLALVIVQALADPTGLLALVGWSGAQPRLEAGVWPFAPYVVFVPVLLGVVWWAAAGAGDRFWTLTAGVVLAVLLAQAAACLVMTGNLPVAAWSAGYVTAKAIPAALIVAAFARWFGGPTRRELYPAGALWPLFRTRKTAAAGSVWIPAAVFAVVAPVLSGVWWTGAVYAPGVPAARPDRGAVSVIVAMLLIAAATALCVRWMRARVPGLLGGWLAALVAGGVVGLVQAVIAFAVDGGLNGDLWPLMGSYVAVSDGLAFGACIGWIVGVSAIVADRMRARGWSRVPRLAAASAAAVAVIAALTLPVTTPEAAAASAASAASAASAPAGFLRADGRIITDGHGNQVLLRGVNVNQLVDFYQPRAGVAATRPLTERDFAGIAAQGFNVVRLNLSWSALEPSRGKFDESYLKRITEAVGWAKEHGVYVVLDMHQDGWWNGATPDGTSCRPGTDPMWGYDGAPAWATITDGAPRCQFTGRDISPAGDRAFQNFYFDTEGVQSALIRTWRMLAATFHDDPTVAGYNLLNEPGFGETAPVTTSYQLGQFYDRAIKAIRASGAPQIVFVEPSILWSGLGFDSGPTPGFTSDRNIVFSPHLYAESITMDRSLGIPAIVGLERQFGLAQRVADEYGVPLWSGEYGYWGDVKDVDARLTRYAKAEDARALGSAYWVWKQACGDPQNGIGDTGNGIMVQNCATGGDGPARDDLLRILGRAYPRSAPGRITTLAAQGSDILLAGRADRRACGLDVWVPGASRPVVHTVGVTNVELTEVPGGWSVSGCASGHYTLTTSS
;
A
#
# COMPACT_ATOMS: atom_id res chain seq x y z
N MET A 1 21.70 36.06 29.16
CA MET A 1 21.46 35.91 27.70
C MET A 1 22.09 34.65 27.08
N LYS A 2 23.22 34.10 27.57
CA LYS A 2 23.84 32.88 26.98
C LYS A 2 23.02 31.58 27.11
N SER A 3 22.07 31.49 28.05
CA SER A 3 21.23 30.28 28.25
C SER A 3 20.16 30.06 27.18
N VAL A 4 19.82 31.09 26.39
CA VAL A 4 18.71 31.05 25.41
C VAL A 4 19.22 30.87 23.98
N ARG A 5 20.50 31.16 23.71
CA ARG A 5 21.08 31.12 22.36
C ARG A 5 20.95 29.75 21.69
N ARG A 6 21.25 28.67 22.40
CA ARG A 6 21.19 27.31 21.83
C ARG A 6 19.76 26.83 21.53
N PRO A 7 18.78 26.98 22.45
CA PRO A 7 17.38 26.73 22.12
C PRO A 7 16.86 27.54 20.93
N VAL A 8 17.22 28.82 20.84
CA VAL A 8 16.87 29.67 19.69
C VAL A 8 17.46 29.12 18.40
N VAL A 9 18.76 28.78 18.37
CA VAL A 9 19.38 28.19 17.18
C VAL A 9 18.69 26.88 16.79
N ALA A 10 18.41 25.98 17.74
CA ALA A 10 17.76 24.70 17.43
C ALA A 10 16.36 24.89 16.84
N VAL A 11 15.55 25.78 17.41
CA VAL A 11 14.19 26.09 16.90
C VAL A 11 14.26 26.79 15.55
N SER A 12 15.16 27.77 15.38
CA SER A 12 15.33 28.47 14.09
C SER A 12 15.82 27.52 13.00
N THR A 13 16.75 26.61 13.29
CA THR A 13 17.18 25.59 12.33
C THR A 13 16.05 24.63 11.99
N MET A 14 15.27 24.17 12.99
CA MET A 14 14.13 23.29 12.71
C MET A 14 13.07 23.98 11.86
N LEU A 15 12.72 25.23 12.18
CA LEU A 15 11.77 26.01 11.41
C LEU A 15 12.24 26.22 9.97
N ALA A 16 13.52 26.60 9.78
CA ALA A 16 14.11 26.75 8.46
C ALA A 16 14.09 25.42 7.68
N LEU A 17 14.38 24.31 8.34
CA LEU A 17 14.34 22.98 7.73
C LEU A 17 12.93 22.61 7.28
N VAL A 18 11.91 22.83 8.12
CA VAL A 18 10.50 22.59 7.76
C VAL A 18 10.10 23.42 6.55
N ILE A 19 10.47 24.71 6.50
CA ILE A 19 10.17 25.59 5.37
C ILE A 19 10.85 25.10 4.09
N VAL A 20 12.15 24.79 4.16
CA VAL A 20 12.92 24.30 3.00
C VAL A 20 12.37 22.97 2.49
N GLN A 21 12.04 22.05 3.38
CA GLN A 21 11.45 20.76 3.01
C GLN A 21 10.06 20.92 2.38
N ALA A 22 9.19 21.76 2.93
CA ALA A 22 7.85 22.02 2.37
C ALA A 22 7.90 22.69 0.99
N LEU A 23 8.98 23.41 0.69
CA LEU A 23 9.23 23.99 -0.64
C LEU A 23 9.77 22.95 -1.63
N ALA A 24 10.68 22.08 -1.17
CA ALA A 24 11.32 21.06 -2.00
C ALA A 24 10.40 19.86 -2.30
N ASP A 25 9.51 19.53 -1.36
CA ASP A 25 8.51 18.48 -1.46
C ASP A 25 7.16 19.01 -0.94
N PRO A 26 6.34 19.58 -1.82
CA PRO A 26 5.04 20.13 -1.43
C PRO A 26 4.03 19.06 -1.02
N THR A 27 4.23 17.80 -1.42
CA THR A 27 3.31 16.68 -1.15
C THR A 27 3.43 16.13 0.26
N GLY A 28 4.61 16.30 0.89
CA GLY A 28 4.89 15.75 2.21
C GLY A 28 5.35 14.30 2.19
N LEU A 29 5.59 13.71 1.02
CA LEU A 29 6.04 12.34 0.86
C LEU A 29 7.40 12.09 1.57
N LEU A 30 8.35 13.01 1.42
CA LEU A 30 9.68 13.02 2.03
C LEU A 30 9.82 14.07 3.14
N ALA A 31 9.10 15.19 3.05
CA ALA A 31 9.14 16.27 4.04
C ALA A 31 8.51 15.87 5.38
N LEU A 32 8.92 16.53 6.47
CA LEU A 32 8.27 16.39 7.78
C LEU A 32 6.84 16.94 7.78
N VAL A 33 6.62 18.04 7.05
CA VAL A 33 5.32 18.66 6.80
C VAL A 33 5.34 19.18 5.37
N GLY A 34 4.42 18.71 4.53
CA GLY A 34 4.22 19.24 3.18
C GLY A 34 3.43 20.56 3.19
N TRP A 35 3.55 21.32 2.12
CA TRP A 35 2.67 22.47 1.84
C TRP A 35 2.28 22.45 0.37
N SER A 36 1.16 21.79 0.08
CA SER A 36 0.62 21.69 -1.28
C SER A 36 0.33 23.06 -1.89
N GLY A 37 0.09 24.09 -1.07
CA GLY A 37 -0.39 25.40 -1.53
C GLY A 37 -1.90 25.56 -1.41
N ALA A 38 -2.58 24.51 -0.95
CA ALA A 38 -3.98 24.56 -0.58
C ALA A 38 -4.26 25.59 0.52
N GLN A 39 -5.50 26.06 0.55
CA GLN A 39 -6.06 26.96 1.56
C GLN A 39 -7.01 26.16 2.47
N PRO A 40 -6.56 25.73 3.66
CA PRO A 40 -7.37 24.98 4.61
C PRO A 40 -8.72 25.65 4.89
N ARG A 41 -9.82 24.88 4.74
CA ARG A 41 -11.18 25.36 5.00
C ARG A 41 -11.66 24.90 6.38
N LEU A 42 -12.17 25.82 7.20
CA LEU A 42 -12.71 25.52 8.53
C LEU A 42 -13.90 24.55 8.49
N GLU A 43 -14.69 24.61 7.43
CA GLU A 43 -15.87 23.77 7.21
C GLU A 43 -15.52 22.27 7.05
N ALA A 44 -14.30 21.96 6.59
CA ALA A 44 -13.80 20.59 6.51
C ALA A 44 -13.37 20.03 7.87
N GLY A 45 -13.52 20.81 8.95
CA GLY A 45 -13.16 20.43 10.31
C GLY A 45 -11.69 20.69 10.63
N VAL A 46 -11.15 19.92 11.58
CA VAL A 46 -9.81 20.17 12.15
C VAL A 46 -8.67 19.55 11.35
N TRP A 47 -8.96 18.56 10.50
CA TRP A 47 -7.93 17.80 9.81
C TRP A 47 -7.03 18.64 8.89
N PRO A 48 -7.53 19.63 8.11
CA PRO A 48 -6.68 20.39 7.18
C PRO A 48 -5.65 21.26 7.89
N PHE A 49 -5.91 21.56 9.17
CA PHE A 49 -5.07 22.44 9.98
C PHE A 49 -4.06 21.66 10.82
N ALA A 50 -4.32 20.39 11.12
CA ALA A 50 -3.50 19.60 12.05
C ALA A 50 -1.99 19.60 11.71
N PRO A 51 -1.56 19.48 10.43
CA PRO A 51 -0.13 19.58 10.09
C PRO A 51 0.52 20.94 10.40
N TYR A 52 -0.26 22.01 10.52
CA TYR A 52 0.26 23.37 10.70
C TYR A 52 0.04 23.92 12.10
N VAL A 53 -1.15 23.69 12.68
CA VAL A 53 -1.53 24.26 13.99
C VAL A 53 -1.30 23.30 15.14
N VAL A 54 -1.08 22.01 14.86
CA VAL A 54 -0.75 21.01 15.88
C VAL A 54 0.70 20.56 15.72
N PHE A 55 1.07 20.02 14.56
CA PHE A 55 2.40 19.46 14.36
C PHE A 55 3.51 20.50 14.58
N VAL A 56 3.48 21.63 13.87
CA VAL A 56 4.57 22.63 13.94
C VAL A 56 4.72 23.23 15.35
N PRO A 57 3.66 23.68 16.06
CA PRO A 57 3.81 24.18 17.42
C PRO A 57 4.31 23.13 18.41
N VAL A 58 3.82 21.88 18.33
CA VAL A 58 4.32 20.79 19.18
C VAL A 58 5.79 20.50 18.88
N LEU A 59 6.17 20.44 17.60
CA LEU A 59 7.55 20.24 17.17
C LEU A 59 8.47 21.30 17.75
N LEU A 60 8.18 22.58 17.50
CA LEU A 60 9.06 23.68 17.93
C LEU A 60 9.11 23.80 19.45
N GLY A 61 7.99 23.58 20.15
CA GLY A 61 7.93 23.59 21.61
C GLY A 61 8.77 22.47 22.24
N VAL A 62 8.70 21.26 21.69
CA VAL A 62 9.49 20.12 22.20
C VAL A 62 10.97 20.23 21.80
N VAL A 63 11.30 20.75 20.60
CA VAL A 63 12.69 21.05 20.20
C VAL A 63 13.31 22.09 21.14
N TRP A 64 12.57 23.14 21.50
CA TRP A 64 13.02 24.12 22.49
C TRP A 64 13.32 23.46 23.84
N TRP A 65 12.37 22.67 24.35
CA TRP A 65 12.52 21.95 25.61
C TRP A 65 13.73 21.02 25.59
N ALA A 66 13.91 20.26 24.51
CA ALA A 66 15.05 19.37 24.31
C ALA A 66 16.38 20.15 24.28
N ALA A 67 16.46 21.25 23.54
CA ALA A 67 17.66 22.07 23.43
C ALA A 67 18.03 22.77 24.75
N ALA A 68 17.03 23.20 25.52
CA ALA A 68 17.25 23.80 26.84
C ALA A 68 17.81 22.78 27.86
N GLY A 69 17.33 21.52 27.80
CA GLY A 69 17.78 20.45 28.69
C GLY A 69 19.06 19.72 28.24
N ALA A 70 19.35 19.67 26.94
CA ALA A 70 20.46 18.90 26.41
C ALA A 70 21.84 19.52 26.69
N GLY A 71 21.94 20.86 26.70
CA GLY A 71 23.23 21.56 26.78
C GLY A 71 24.13 21.21 25.57
N ASP A 72 25.43 21.00 25.79
CA ASP A 72 26.41 20.67 24.74
C ASP A 72 26.34 19.24 24.16
N ARG A 73 25.43 18.40 24.68
CA ARG A 73 25.34 16.98 24.33
C ARG A 73 24.62 16.78 23.00
N PHE A 74 25.39 16.63 21.93
CA PHE A 74 24.89 16.42 20.56
C PHE A 74 23.83 15.31 20.48
N TRP A 75 24.16 14.10 20.91
CA TRP A 75 23.26 12.94 20.83
C TRP A 75 22.00 13.06 21.70
N THR A 76 22.10 13.78 22.82
CA THR A 76 20.96 14.09 23.69
C THR A 76 19.98 15.04 22.99
N LEU A 77 20.49 16.02 22.25
CA LEU A 77 19.66 16.92 21.45
C LEU A 77 19.06 16.19 20.25
N THR A 78 19.84 15.40 19.51
CA THR A 78 19.34 14.57 18.39
C THR A 78 18.14 13.73 18.86
N ALA A 79 18.28 13.03 19.99
CA ALA A 79 17.20 12.24 20.59
C ALA A 79 15.93 13.05 20.88
N GLY A 80 16.10 14.22 21.50
CA GLY A 80 14.98 15.09 21.85
C GLY A 80 14.29 15.68 20.62
N VAL A 81 15.03 15.93 19.54
CA VAL A 81 14.46 16.37 18.26
C VAL A 81 13.70 15.23 17.57
N VAL A 82 14.23 14.00 17.58
CA VAL A 82 13.46 12.84 17.09
C VAL A 82 12.15 12.72 17.87
N LEU A 83 12.21 12.73 19.20
CA LEU A 83 11.01 12.69 20.04
C LEU A 83 10.03 13.83 19.72
N ALA A 84 10.52 15.04 19.45
CA ALA A 84 9.68 16.18 19.07
C ALA A 84 8.88 15.90 17.81
N VAL A 85 9.51 15.33 16.78
CA VAL A 85 8.84 14.96 15.52
C VAL A 85 7.80 13.86 15.75
N LEU A 86 8.13 12.82 16.52
CA LEU A 86 7.20 11.73 16.81
C LEU A 86 5.96 12.23 17.57
N LEU A 87 6.15 13.07 18.59
CA LEU A 87 5.04 13.63 19.37
C LEU A 87 4.19 14.59 18.54
N ALA A 88 4.82 15.39 17.67
CA ALA A 88 4.12 16.27 16.75
C ALA A 88 3.25 15.47 15.77
N GLN A 89 3.78 14.39 15.20
CA GLN A 89 3.05 13.50 14.29
C GLN A 89 1.90 12.80 15.00
N ALA A 90 2.15 12.22 16.18
CA ALA A 90 1.12 11.57 16.99
C ALA A 90 -0.02 12.55 17.31
N ALA A 91 0.32 13.76 17.76
CA ALA A 91 -0.68 14.77 18.10
C ALA A 91 -1.50 15.19 16.88
N ALA A 92 -0.86 15.48 15.75
CA ALA A 92 -1.55 15.87 14.52
C ALA A 92 -2.45 14.74 14.02
N CYS A 93 -1.94 13.51 13.96
CA CYS A 93 -2.72 12.35 13.53
C CYS A 93 -3.90 12.04 14.47
N LEU A 94 -3.72 12.18 15.79
CA LEU A 94 -4.80 12.00 16.75
C LEU A 94 -5.91 13.05 16.54
N VAL A 95 -5.54 14.30 16.29
CA VAL A 95 -6.51 15.38 15.98
C VAL A 95 -7.23 15.11 14.66
N MET A 96 -6.53 14.62 13.65
CA MET A 96 -7.14 14.27 12.36
C MET A 96 -8.11 13.09 12.47
N THR A 97 -7.68 12.01 13.10
CA THR A 97 -8.35 10.69 13.00
C THR A 97 -9.21 10.33 14.21
N GLY A 98 -8.99 10.98 15.37
CA GLY A 98 -9.57 10.57 16.65
C GLY A 98 -9.11 9.19 17.13
N ASN A 99 -8.14 8.56 16.45
CA ASN A 99 -7.75 7.16 16.66
C ASN A 99 -6.34 7.10 17.28
N LEU A 100 -6.28 6.78 18.57
CA LEU A 100 -5.03 6.71 19.33
C LEU A 100 -4.08 5.61 18.81
N PRO A 101 -4.55 4.39 18.46
CA PRO A 101 -3.77 3.41 17.71
C PRO A 101 -3.08 3.96 16.46
N VAL A 102 -3.83 4.62 15.58
CA VAL A 102 -3.35 5.18 14.31
C VAL A 102 -2.38 6.34 14.56
N ALA A 103 -2.63 7.16 15.57
CA ALA A 103 -1.74 8.25 15.98
C ALA A 103 -0.38 7.75 16.45
N ALA A 104 -0.35 6.71 17.29
CA ALA A 104 0.89 6.08 17.72
C ALA A 104 1.66 5.45 16.53
N TRP A 105 0.93 4.88 15.58
CA TRP A 105 1.51 4.30 14.36
C TRP A 105 2.15 5.31 13.44
N SER A 106 1.40 6.35 13.06
CA SER A 106 1.91 7.35 12.13
C SER A 106 3.15 8.07 12.69
N ALA A 107 3.21 8.24 14.01
CA ALA A 107 4.40 8.72 14.70
C ALA A 107 5.59 7.78 14.51
N GLY A 108 5.40 6.46 14.64
CA GLY A 108 6.45 5.50 14.33
C GLY A 108 6.99 5.65 12.90
N TYR A 109 6.10 5.75 11.91
CA TYR A 109 6.45 5.88 10.50
C TYR A 109 7.36 7.10 10.21
N VAL A 110 7.09 8.25 10.83
CA VAL A 110 7.86 9.47 10.57
C VAL A 110 9.30 9.42 11.13
N THR A 111 9.66 8.40 11.91
CA THR A 111 11.00 8.25 12.52
C THR A 111 12.13 8.32 11.49
N ALA A 112 11.91 7.75 10.31
CA ALA A 112 12.89 7.73 9.23
C ALA A 112 13.21 9.13 8.69
N LYS A 113 12.21 10.02 8.68
CA LYS A 113 12.36 11.45 8.34
C LYS A 113 12.92 12.26 9.52
N ALA A 114 12.57 11.86 10.74
CA ALA A 114 12.95 12.55 11.96
C ALA A 114 14.47 12.52 12.23
N ILE A 115 15.15 11.42 11.92
CA ILE A 115 16.58 11.24 12.23
C ILE A 115 17.48 12.21 11.44
N PRO A 116 17.40 12.30 10.09
CA PRO A 116 18.19 13.28 9.34
C PRO A 116 17.94 14.72 9.82
N ALA A 117 16.67 15.07 10.05
CA ALA A 117 16.31 16.39 10.59
C ALA A 117 16.95 16.65 11.97
N ALA A 118 16.91 15.66 12.85
CA ALA A 118 17.51 15.76 14.18
C ALA A 118 19.03 15.91 14.15
N LEU A 119 19.72 15.25 13.22
CA LEU A 119 21.17 15.38 13.06
C LEU A 119 21.56 16.80 12.61
N ILE A 120 20.82 17.36 11.64
CA ILE A 120 21.03 18.73 11.15
C ILE A 120 20.82 19.74 12.29
N VAL A 121 19.69 19.66 12.99
CA VAL A 121 19.36 20.57 14.10
C VAL A 121 20.40 20.48 15.22
N ALA A 122 20.83 19.27 15.59
CA ALA A 122 21.84 19.08 16.62
C ALA A 122 23.22 19.64 16.20
N ALA A 123 23.59 19.53 14.92
CA ALA A 123 24.85 20.04 14.38
C ALA A 123 24.87 21.57 14.42
N PHE A 124 23.82 22.23 13.92
CA PHE A 124 23.71 23.69 13.95
C PHE A 124 23.66 24.22 15.39
N ALA A 125 22.88 23.60 16.27
CA ALA A 125 22.83 23.98 17.67
C ALA A 125 24.21 23.83 18.35
N ARG A 126 25.02 22.84 17.95
CA ARG A 126 26.39 22.66 18.45
C ARG A 126 27.34 23.73 17.94
N TRP A 127 27.30 24.06 16.65
CA TRP A 127 28.23 25.01 16.04
C TRP A 127 27.88 26.47 16.33
N PHE A 128 26.59 26.82 16.32
CA PHE A 128 26.13 28.21 16.40
C PHE A 128 25.46 28.58 17.73
N GLY A 129 25.11 27.58 18.55
CA GLY A 129 24.46 27.78 19.85
C GLY A 129 25.36 28.40 20.93
N GLY A 130 26.67 28.45 20.70
CA GLY A 130 27.68 28.95 21.64
C GLY A 130 27.99 27.96 22.78
N PRO A 131 29.07 28.20 23.54
CA PRO A 131 29.48 27.32 24.63
C PRO A 131 28.46 27.38 25.77
N THR A 132 27.98 26.22 26.24
CA THR A 132 27.20 26.16 27.48
C THR A 132 28.15 26.10 28.67
N ARG A 133 28.06 27.07 29.60
CA ARG A 133 28.78 26.93 30.86
C ARG A 133 28.16 25.77 31.63
N ARG A 134 29.02 24.85 32.05
CA ARG A 134 28.73 23.63 32.83
C ARG A 134 28.27 23.94 34.27
N GLU A 135 27.70 25.12 34.51
CA GLU A 135 27.03 25.42 35.77
C GLU A 135 25.65 24.81 35.67
N LEU A 136 25.52 23.66 36.35
CA LEU A 136 24.31 23.16 36.99
C LEU A 136 23.13 24.10 36.71
N TYR A 137 22.20 23.70 35.84
CA TYR A 137 20.83 24.16 36.03
C TYR A 137 20.48 23.75 37.47
N PRO A 138 20.36 24.69 38.43
CA PRO A 138 19.75 24.33 39.69
C PRO A 138 18.34 23.91 39.31
N ALA A 139 17.90 22.76 39.83
CA ALA A 139 16.51 22.34 39.65
C ALA A 139 15.59 23.50 40.06
N GLY A 140 14.97 24.19 39.10
CA GLY A 140 13.98 25.23 39.40
C GLY A 140 14.13 26.61 38.74
N ALA A 141 14.61 26.74 37.51
CA ALA A 141 14.45 27.99 36.77
C ALA A 141 14.05 27.75 35.31
N LEU A 142 12.74 27.76 35.04
CA LEU A 142 12.09 28.44 33.91
C LEU A 142 10.55 28.38 34.07
N TRP A 143 9.94 29.58 34.07
CA TRP A 143 8.52 29.98 34.16
C TRP A 143 7.86 30.20 35.55
N PRO A 144 7.39 31.43 35.86
CA PRO A 144 6.54 31.76 37.00
C PRO A 144 5.06 31.75 36.57
N LEU A 145 4.28 30.75 36.98
CA LEU A 145 2.81 30.92 37.08
C LEU A 145 2.11 29.91 37.99
N PHE A 146 2.75 28.83 38.43
CA PHE A 146 2.19 27.98 39.49
C PHE A 146 3.30 27.52 40.45
N ARG A 147 3.48 28.25 41.55
CA ARG A 147 4.47 27.94 42.59
C ARG A 147 3.74 27.51 43.86
N THR A 148 3.68 26.20 44.11
CA THR A 148 3.45 25.65 45.46
C THR A 148 4.61 24.73 45.84
N ARG A 149 4.93 24.75 47.14
CA ARG A 149 6.25 24.47 47.72
C ARG A 149 6.65 22.98 47.73
N LYS A 150 7.95 22.77 47.51
CA LYS A 150 8.82 21.78 48.18
C LYS A 150 8.45 20.28 48.07
N THR A 151 8.18 19.77 46.87
CA THR A 151 8.56 18.39 46.46
C THR A 151 8.47 18.27 44.93
N ALA A 152 9.48 18.74 44.20
CA ALA A 152 9.57 18.52 42.75
C ALA A 152 11.02 18.53 42.27
N ALA A 153 11.86 17.70 42.90
CA ALA A 153 13.18 17.35 42.37
C ALA A 153 13.08 15.97 41.70
N ALA A 154 12.41 15.91 40.55
CA ALA A 154 12.38 14.77 39.64
C ALA A 154 11.62 15.15 38.37
N GLY A 155 12.12 14.73 37.20
CA GLY A 155 11.52 15.01 35.90
C GLY A 155 10.00 14.97 35.91
N SER A 156 9.39 16.12 35.62
CA SER A 156 7.98 16.23 35.31
C SER A 156 7.72 15.37 34.08
N VAL A 157 7.21 14.16 34.29
CA VAL A 157 6.67 13.34 33.22
C VAL A 157 5.48 14.12 32.66
N TRP A 158 5.59 14.56 31.41
CA TRP A 158 4.49 15.18 30.69
C TRP A 158 3.33 14.17 30.67
N ILE A 159 2.17 14.53 31.22
CA ILE A 159 1.00 13.63 31.27
C ILE A 159 0.65 13.07 29.87
N PRO A 160 0.71 13.85 28.78
CA PRO A 160 0.55 13.29 27.42
C PRO A 160 1.66 12.32 27.01
N ALA A 161 2.90 12.56 27.46
CA ALA A 161 4.01 11.62 27.23
C ALA A 161 3.85 10.33 28.06
N ALA A 162 3.22 10.39 29.24
CA ALA A 162 2.86 9.22 30.03
C ALA A 162 1.73 8.40 29.37
N VAL A 163 0.71 9.07 28.81
CA VAL A 163 -0.37 8.42 28.06
C VAL A 163 0.16 7.77 26.78
N PHE A 164 1.01 8.48 26.01
CA PHE A 164 1.72 7.92 24.87
C PHE A 164 2.61 6.73 25.30
N ALA A 165 3.31 6.81 26.43
CA ALA A 165 4.17 5.75 26.97
C ALA A 165 3.44 4.46 27.36
N VAL A 166 2.17 4.53 27.75
CA VAL A 166 1.35 3.36 28.10
C VAL A 166 0.76 2.72 26.84
N VAL A 167 0.44 3.52 25.82
CA VAL A 167 -0.33 3.07 24.66
C VAL A 167 0.58 2.69 23.47
N ALA A 168 1.65 3.44 23.21
CA ALA A 168 2.51 3.25 22.04
C ALA A 168 3.25 1.90 21.95
N PRO A 169 3.73 1.27 23.05
CA PRO A 169 4.40 -0.04 23.04
C PRO A 169 3.53 -1.22 22.63
N VAL A 170 2.23 -1.13 22.93
CA VAL A 170 1.22 -2.15 22.60
C VAL A 170 0.85 -2.11 21.12
N LEU A 171 1.20 -1.01 20.48
CA LEU A 171 0.75 -0.64 19.17
C LEU A 171 1.92 -0.73 18.16
N SER A 172 3.13 -0.35 18.55
CA SER A 172 4.33 -0.49 17.71
C SER A 172 4.59 -1.95 17.34
N GLY A 173 4.45 -2.27 16.06
CA GLY A 173 4.79 -3.56 15.48
C GLY A 173 3.84 -4.04 14.39
N VAL A 174 2.56 -3.66 14.39
CA VAL A 174 1.53 -4.33 13.55
C VAL A 174 1.40 -3.74 12.12
N TRP A 175 2.34 -2.91 11.67
CA TRP A 175 1.91 -1.80 10.81
C TRP A 175 2.69 -1.50 9.53
N TRP A 176 3.82 -2.15 9.30
CA TRP A 176 4.29 -2.34 7.93
C TRP A 176 3.77 -3.70 7.50
N THR A 177 2.81 -3.71 6.58
CA THR A 177 2.23 -4.94 6.04
C THR A 177 3.30 -5.80 5.34
N GLY A 178 2.92 -7.04 5.08
CA GLY A 178 3.79 -8.20 4.98
C GLY A 178 4.84 -8.19 3.88
N ALA A 179 4.77 -7.26 2.93
CA ALA A 179 5.72 -7.15 1.84
C ALA A 179 7.17 -7.10 2.33
N VAL A 180 7.48 -6.36 3.42
CA VAL A 180 8.86 -6.20 3.89
C VAL A 180 9.39 -7.40 4.69
N TYR A 181 8.53 -8.00 5.51
CA TYR A 181 8.96 -9.05 6.43
C TYR A 181 8.84 -10.43 5.79
N ALA A 182 9.93 -10.93 5.24
CA ALA A 182 9.98 -12.27 4.66
C ALA A 182 9.76 -13.36 5.73
N PRO A 183 9.21 -14.54 5.37
CA PRO A 183 9.19 -15.69 6.26
C PRO A 183 10.58 -15.95 6.87
N GLY A 184 10.63 -16.12 8.19
CA GLY A 184 11.89 -16.31 8.93
C GLY A 184 12.50 -15.03 9.51
N VAL A 185 12.07 -13.83 9.10
CA VAL A 185 12.46 -12.58 9.78
C VAL A 185 11.68 -12.47 11.09
N PRO A 186 12.34 -12.43 12.27
CA PRO A 186 11.64 -12.33 13.54
C PRO A 186 10.99 -10.96 13.67
N ALA A 187 9.69 -10.90 13.95
CA ALA A 187 8.96 -9.65 14.15
C ALA A 187 8.09 -9.75 15.40
N ALA A 188 7.99 -8.67 16.17
CA ALA A 188 7.14 -8.58 17.36
C ALA A 188 5.67 -8.37 16.96
N ARG A 189 5.16 -9.30 16.15
CA ARG A 189 3.89 -9.23 15.44
C ARG A 189 3.08 -10.49 15.69
N PRO A 190 1.89 -10.41 16.33
CA PRO A 190 1.08 -11.59 16.61
C PRO A 190 0.77 -12.43 15.37
N ASP A 191 0.52 -11.78 14.23
CA ASP A 191 0.27 -12.42 12.93
C ASP A 191 1.45 -13.24 12.37
N ARG A 192 2.65 -13.11 12.96
CA ARG A 192 3.84 -13.89 12.60
C ARG A 192 4.04 -15.15 13.44
N GLY A 193 3.09 -15.45 14.32
CA GLY A 193 3.11 -16.61 15.19
C GLY A 193 3.97 -16.42 16.44
N ALA A 194 3.64 -17.18 17.48
CA ALA A 194 4.23 -17.03 18.81
C ALA A 194 5.77 -17.13 18.84
N VAL A 195 6.35 -18.01 18.02
CA VAL A 195 7.82 -18.18 17.95
C VAL A 195 8.50 -16.92 17.44
N SER A 196 8.00 -16.32 16.35
CA SER A 196 8.56 -15.08 15.79
C SER A 196 8.51 -13.95 16.80
N VAL A 197 7.36 -13.80 17.47
CA VAL A 197 7.16 -12.82 18.55
C VAL A 197 8.15 -13.03 19.69
N ILE A 198 8.28 -14.26 20.21
CA ILE A 198 9.19 -14.57 21.32
C ILE A 198 10.63 -14.24 20.93
N VAL A 199 11.09 -14.66 19.74
CA VAL A 199 12.46 -14.40 19.27
C VAL A 199 12.69 -12.89 19.12
N ALA A 200 11.77 -12.17 18.48
CA ALA A 200 11.88 -10.72 18.34
C ALA A 200 11.93 -10.02 19.70
N MET A 201 11.08 -10.42 20.65
CA MET A 201 11.05 -9.84 21.98
C MET A 201 12.33 -10.13 22.78
N LEU A 202 12.91 -11.33 22.64
CA LEU A 202 14.21 -11.66 23.25
C LEU A 202 15.34 -10.81 22.65
N LEU A 203 15.35 -10.62 21.32
CA LEU A 203 16.32 -9.74 20.65
C LEU A 203 16.19 -8.29 21.14
N ILE A 204 14.97 -7.77 21.22
CA ILE A 204 14.66 -6.44 21.77
C ILE A 204 15.15 -6.32 23.21
N ALA A 205 14.83 -7.29 24.08
CA ALA A 205 15.19 -7.26 25.48
C ALA A 205 16.73 -7.29 25.66
N ALA A 206 17.43 -8.14 24.90
CA ALA A 206 18.88 -8.24 24.94
C ALA A 206 19.56 -6.95 24.44
N ALA A 207 19.11 -6.43 23.29
CA ALA A 207 19.60 -5.18 22.73
C ALA A 207 19.35 -4.01 23.70
N THR A 208 18.16 -3.93 24.29
CA THR A 208 17.82 -2.90 25.28
C THR A 208 18.71 -2.98 26.50
N ALA A 209 18.93 -4.17 27.07
CA ALA A 209 19.80 -4.33 28.22
C ALA A 209 21.25 -3.87 27.93
N LEU A 210 21.78 -4.20 26.75
CA LEU A 210 23.11 -3.79 26.32
C LEU A 210 23.20 -2.28 26.11
N CYS A 211 22.25 -1.70 25.37
CA CYS A 211 22.20 -0.28 25.08
C CYS A 211 21.97 0.54 26.36
N VAL A 212 21.17 0.06 27.31
CA VAL A 212 20.94 0.73 28.59
C VAL A 212 22.24 0.81 29.39
N ARG A 213 23.04 -0.27 29.41
CA ARG A 213 24.35 -0.27 30.09
C ARG A 213 25.30 0.76 29.48
N TRP A 214 25.29 0.91 28.16
CA TRP A 214 26.17 1.82 27.43
C TRP A 214 25.70 3.28 27.49
N MET A 215 24.40 3.54 27.29
CA MET A 215 23.83 4.90 27.23
C MET A 215 23.71 5.55 28.60
N ARG A 216 23.38 4.80 29.65
CA ARG A 216 23.26 5.38 31.00
C ARG A 216 24.55 5.94 31.55
N ALA A 217 25.70 5.39 31.12
CA ALA A 217 27.00 5.93 31.47
C ALA A 217 27.24 7.34 30.87
N ARG A 218 26.51 7.70 29.81
CA ARG A 218 26.71 8.94 29.03
C ARG A 218 25.58 9.95 29.19
N VAL A 219 24.35 9.46 29.35
CA VAL A 219 23.13 10.27 29.48
C VAL A 219 22.37 9.78 30.71
N PRO A 220 22.40 10.51 31.84
CA PRO A 220 21.67 10.10 33.04
C PRO A 220 20.17 10.40 32.92
N GLY A 221 19.37 9.71 33.75
CA GLY A 221 17.93 9.92 33.86
C GLY A 221 17.10 9.28 32.75
N LEU A 222 15.85 9.73 32.64
CA LEU A 222 14.83 9.19 31.73
C LEU A 222 15.34 9.04 30.30
N LEU A 223 15.99 10.10 29.81
CA LEU A 223 16.44 10.21 28.43
C LEU A 223 17.53 9.19 28.08
N GLY A 224 18.35 8.77 29.05
CA GLY A 224 19.35 7.72 28.84
C GLY A 224 18.74 6.35 28.60
N GLY A 225 17.66 6.01 29.31
CA GLY A 225 16.92 4.78 29.07
C GLY A 225 16.06 4.85 27.81
N TRP A 226 15.46 6.00 27.51
CA TRP A 226 14.72 6.20 26.26
C TRP A 226 15.61 6.06 25.03
N LEU A 227 16.77 6.73 25.04
CA LEU A 227 17.78 6.61 23.99
C LEU A 227 18.30 5.18 23.83
N ALA A 228 18.49 4.47 24.94
CA ALA A 228 18.91 3.09 24.89
C ALA A 228 17.89 2.20 24.17
N ALA A 229 16.60 2.41 24.42
CA ALA A 229 15.54 1.68 23.74
C ALA A 229 15.44 2.05 22.25
N LEU A 230 15.56 3.33 21.90
CA LEU A 230 15.62 3.78 20.50
C LEU A 230 16.76 3.09 19.75
N VAL A 231 17.99 3.14 20.30
CA VAL A 231 19.15 2.49 19.69
C VAL A 231 18.98 0.97 19.64
N ALA A 232 18.44 0.36 20.69
CA ALA A 232 18.16 -1.07 20.70
C ALA A 232 17.17 -1.48 19.61
N GLY A 233 16.12 -0.69 19.42
CA GLY A 233 15.16 -0.86 18.33
C GLY A 233 15.82 -0.80 16.96
N GLY A 234 16.67 0.20 16.71
CA GLY A 234 17.44 0.27 15.46
C GLY A 234 18.41 -0.90 15.26
N VAL A 235 19.03 -1.40 16.33
CA VAL A 235 19.88 -2.61 16.30
C VAL A 235 19.05 -3.84 15.93
N VAL A 236 17.86 -4.00 16.51
CA VAL A 236 16.95 -5.10 16.15
C VAL A 236 16.54 -5.01 14.69
N GLY A 237 16.17 -3.81 14.22
CA GLY A 237 15.88 -3.56 12.81
C GLY A 237 17.04 -3.90 11.89
N LEU A 238 18.28 -3.62 12.29
CA LEU A 238 19.48 -4.02 11.55
C LEU A 238 19.68 -5.55 11.54
N VAL A 239 19.43 -6.23 12.67
CA VAL A 239 19.47 -7.70 12.73
C VAL A 239 18.41 -8.30 11.81
N GLN A 240 17.18 -7.77 11.84
CA GLN A 240 16.10 -8.16 10.95
C GLN A 240 16.48 -7.93 9.49
N ALA A 241 17.09 -6.80 9.16
CA ALA A 241 17.58 -6.48 7.83
C ALA A 241 18.65 -7.48 7.34
N VAL A 242 19.59 -7.87 8.21
CA VAL A 242 20.61 -8.89 7.87
C VAL A 242 19.97 -10.26 7.64
N ILE A 243 18.99 -10.64 8.47
CA ILE A 243 18.24 -11.89 8.26
C ILE A 243 17.47 -11.82 6.94
N ALA A 244 16.75 -10.73 6.69
CA ALA A 244 15.99 -10.48 5.47
C ALA A 244 16.90 -10.55 4.24
N PHE A 245 18.09 -9.96 4.29
CA PHE A 245 19.07 -10.06 3.22
C PHE A 245 19.40 -11.51 2.86
N ALA A 246 19.52 -12.39 3.86
CA ALA A 246 19.82 -13.81 3.63
C ALA A 246 18.60 -14.61 3.14
N VAL A 247 17.41 -14.40 3.74
CA VAL A 247 16.22 -15.23 3.46
C VAL A 247 15.40 -14.72 2.27
N ASP A 248 15.56 -13.45 1.91
CA ASP A 248 14.87 -12.78 0.81
C ASP A 248 15.83 -12.60 -0.39
N GLY A 249 16.84 -13.46 -0.54
CA GLY A 249 17.65 -13.53 -1.76
C GLY A 249 18.66 -12.40 -2.00
N GLY A 250 18.95 -11.51 -1.05
CA GLY A 250 20.00 -10.50 -1.18
C GLY A 250 19.83 -9.57 -2.40
N LEU A 251 20.93 -9.01 -2.89
CA LEU A 251 20.96 -8.15 -4.08
C LEU A 251 20.94 -9.00 -5.36
N ASN A 252 19.76 -9.53 -5.70
CA ASN A 252 19.53 -10.30 -6.94
C ASN A 252 19.13 -9.38 -8.10
N GLY A 253 19.93 -8.35 -8.36
CA GLY A 253 19.69 -7.40 -9.46
C GLY A 253 18.74 -6.24 -9.13
N ASP A 254 18.30 -6.12 -7.88
CA ASP A 254 17.45 -5.03 -7.40
C ASP A 254 17.94 -4.43 -6.07
N LEU A 255 17.40 -3.26 -5.72
CA LEU A 255 17.72 -2.51 -4.50
C LEU A 255 16.82 -2.88 -3.32
N TRP A 256 15.97 -3.90 -3.46
CA TRP A 256 15.00 -4.28 -2.44
C TRP A 256 15.62 -4.50 -1.06
N PRO A 257 16.77 -5.20 -0.91
CA PRO A 257 17.37 -5.35 0.40
C PRO A 257 17.68 -4.02 1.08
N LEU A 258 17.99 -2.95 0.34
CA LEU A 258 18.20 -1.61 0.90
C LEU A 258 16.88 -1.00 1.37
N MET A 259 15.81 -1.11 0.56
CA MET A 259 14.48 -0.62 0.94
C MET A 259 13.90 -1.40 2.12
N GLY A 260 13.97 -2.73 2.08
CA GLY A 260 13.57 -3.59 3.19
C GLY A 260 14.39 -3.32 4.45
N SER A 261 15.70 -3.06 4.34
CA SER A 261 16.54 -2.65 5.47
C SER A 261 16.11 -1.30 6.03
N TYR A 262 15.86 -0.32 5.16
CA TYR A 262 15.38 1.00 5.55
C TYR A 262 14.08 0.89 6.33
N VAL A 263 13.12 0.10 5.84
CA VAL A 263 11.84 -0.13 6.52
C VAL A 263 12.04 -0.87 7.84
N ALA A 264 12.77 -1.99 7.88
CA ALA A 264 12.99 -2.76 9.10
C ALA A 264 13.71 -1.96 10.20
N VAL A 265 14.71 -1.16 9.83
CA VAL A 265 15.40 -0.25 10.75
C VAL A 265 14.46 0.85 11.23
N SER A 266 13.66 1.44 10.33
CA SER A 266 12.70 2.48 10.68
C SER A 266 11.62 1.96 11.63
N ASP A 267 11.10 0.76 11.40
CA ASP A 267 10.13 0.10 12.28
C ASP A 267 10.76 -0.27 13.63
N GLY A 268 11.98 -0.80 13.63
CA GLY A 268 12.73 -1.06 14.85
C GLY A 268 12.95 0.22 15.68
N LEU A 269 13.36 1.32 15.05
CA LEU A 269 13.53 2.62 15.70
C LEU A 269 12.19 3.16 16.23
N ALA A 270 11.12 3.04 15.46
CA ALA A 270 9.77 3.41 15.89
C ALA A 270 9.36 2.65 17.14
N PHE A 271 9.54 1.33 17.14
CA PHE A 271 9.31 0.46 18.27
C PHE A 271 10.14 0.89 19.49
N GLY A 272 11.44 1.10 19.31
CA GLY A 272 12.36 1.59 20.33
C GLY A 272 11.93 2.94 20.93
N ALA A 273 11.47 3.87 20.10
CA ALA A 273 10.97 5.17 20.52
C ALA A 273 9.70 5.07 21.37
N CYS A 274 8.80 4.15 21.01
CA CYS A 274 7.55 3.88 21.72
C CYS A 274 7.82 3.29 23.11
N ILE A 275 8.63 2.22 23.18
CA ILE A 275 8.93 1.53 24.45
C ILE A 275 9.90 2.32 25.35
N GLY A 276 10.63 3.29 24.79
CA GLY A 276 11.71 3.97 25.48
C GLY A 276 11.30 4.68 26.76
N TRP A 277 10.03 5.04 26.91
CA TRP A 277 9.50 5.63 28.14
C TRP A 277 9.43 4.61 29.27
N ILE A 278 8.99 3.38 28.99
CA ILE A 278 9.01 2.27 29.95
C ILE A 278 10.45 2.02 30.41
N VAL A 279 11.38 1.94 29.46
CA VAL A 279 12.80 1.70 29.73
C VAL A 279 13.42 2.86 30.53
N GLY A 280 13.11 4.10 30.15
CA GLY A 280 13.58 5.31 30.82
C GLY A 280 13.08 5.44 32.26
N VAL A 281 11.78 5.22 32.50
CA VAL A 281 11.18 5.29 33.83
C VAL A 281 11.74 4.17 34.72
N SER A 282 11.79 2.95 34.20
CA SER A 282 12.36 1.80 34.90
C SER A 282 13.83 2.03 35.27
N ALA A 283 14.59 2.68 34.40
CA ALA A 283 15.97 3.08 34.69
C ALA A 283 16.04 4.07 35.87
N ILE A 284 15.21 5.12 35.89
CA ILE A 284 15.18 6.08 37.01
C ILE A 284 14.81 5.39 38.32
N VAL A 285 13.79 4.54 38.31
CA VAL A 285 13.36 3.78 39.49
C VAL A 285 14.52 2.92 40.01
N ALA A 286 15.22 2.21 39.11
CA ALA A 286 16.37 1.40 39.47
C ALA A 286 17.53 2.23 40.08
N ASP A 287 17.79 3.44 39.58
CA ASP A 287 18.82 4.33 40.17
C ASP A 287 18.45 4.79 41.58
N ARG A 288 17.17 5.13 41.79
CA ARG A 288 16.68 5.53 43.12
C ARG A 288 16.74 4.38 44.12
N MET A 289 16.45 3.16 43.70
CA MET A 289 16.52 1.98 44.54
C MET A 289 17.98 1.63 44.89
N ARG A 290 18.91 1.75 43.93
CA ARG A 290 20.35 1.61 44.19
C ARG A 290 20.87 2.66 45.17
N ALA A 291 20.48 3.93 44.99
CA ALA A 291 20.87 5.03 45.88
C ALA A 291 20.34 4.83 47.32
N ARG A 292 19.30 4.01 47.51
CA ARG A 292 18.74 3.63 48.82
C ARG A 292 19.34 2.34 49.40
N GLY A 293 20.43 1.81 48.82
CA GLY A 293 21.16 0.66 49.36
C GLY A 293 20.55 -0.71 49.05
N TRP A 294 19.52 -0.79 48.20
CA TRP A 294 18.92 -2.07 47.79
C TRP A 294 19.72 -2.70 46.63
N SER A 295 20.75 -3.49 46.97
CA SER A 295 21.76 -4.02 46.03
C SER A 295 21.31 -5.18 45.14
N ARG A 296 20.17 -5.84 45.43
CA ARG A 296 19.68 -7.02 44.68
C ARG A 296 18.69 -6.71 43.55
N VAL A 297 18.23 -5.46 43.43
CA VAL A 297 17.14 -5.07 42.52
C VAL A 297 17.53 -4.85 41.03
N PRO A 298 18.79 -4.57 40.62
CA PRO A 298 19.04 -4.14 39.24
C PRO A 298 18.89 -5.22 38.16
N ARG A 299 18.84 -6.50 38.54
CA ARG A 299 18.53 -7.60 37.61
C ARG A 299 17.04 -7.79 37.38
N LEU A 300 16.20 -7.43 38.36
CA LEU A 300 14.75 -7.59 38.30
C LEU A 300 14.08 -6.43 37.55
N ALA A 301 14.47 -5.16 37.74
CA ALA A 301 13.80 -4.03 37.07
C ALA A 301 13.95 -4.01 35.53
N ALA A 302 15.05 -4.53 34.99
CA ALA A 302 15.21 -4.71 33.54
C ALA A 302 14.40 -5.92 33.02
N ALA A 303 14.30 -6.98 33.81
CA ALA A 303 13.44 -8.13 33.52
C ALA A 303 11.94 -7.80 33.68
N SER A 304 11.56 -6.87 34.55
CA SER A 304 10.17 -6.44 34.77
C SER A 304 9.64 -5.55 33.64
N ALA A 305 10.46 -4.70 33.03
CA ALA A 305 10.04 -3.90 31.86
C ALA A 305 9.82 -4.81 30.63
N ALA A 306 10.68 -5.81 30.43
CA ALA A 306 10.48 -6.85 29.43
C ALA A 306 9.28 -7.76 29.78
N ALA A 307 9.10 -8.14 31.05
CA ALA A 307 7.96 -8.96 31.50
C ALA A 307 6.62 -8.22 31.45
N VAL A 308 6.57 -6.90 31.67
CA VAL A 308 5.35 -6.09 31.53
C VAL A 308 5.02 -5.86 30.06
N ALA A 309 6.01 -5.69 29.18
CA ALA A 309 5.80 -5.69 27.73
C ALA A 309 5.34 -7.07 27.22
N VAL A 310 5.90 -8.15 27.76
CA VAL A 310 5.51 -9.55 27.47
C VAL A 310 4.10 -9.85 27.99
N ILE A 311 3.76 -9.45 29.21
CA ILE A 311 2.42 -9.64 29.79
C ILE A 311 1.41 -8.75 29.04
N ALA A 312 1.69 -7.47 28.76
CA ALA A 312 0.79 -6.64 27.96
C ALA A 312 0.57 -7.15 26.52
N ALA A 313 1.61 -7.75 25.90
CA ALA A 313 1.49 -8.41 24.60
C ALA A 313 0.78 -9.78 24.66
N LEU A 314 0.79 -10.46 25.81
CA LEU A 314 0.15 -11.78 26.02
C LEU A 314 -1.24 -11.71 26.68
N THR A 315 -1.59 -10.64 27.40
CA THR A 315 -2.81 -10.49 28.21
C THR A 315 -3.81 -9.47 27.70
N LEU A 316 -3.52 -8.77 26.59
CA LEU A 316 -4.65 -8.30 25.79
C LEU A 316 -5.48 -9.53 25.44
N PRO A 317 -6.82 -9.43 25.44
CA PRO A 317 -7.61 -10.50 24.90
C PRO A 317 -7.16 -10.64 23.45
N VAL A 318 -6.31 -11.63 23.23
CA VAL A 318 -6.46 -12.57 22.15
C VAL A 318 -7.89 -13.11 22.30
N THR A 319 -8.89 -12.28 21.98
CA THR A 319 -9.89 -12.78 21.06
C THR A 319 -9.05 -13.07 19.83
N THR A 320 -8.40 -14.24 19.78
CA THR A 320 -8.13 -14.87 18.50
C THR A 320 -9.52 -14.95 17.91
N PRO A 321 -9.85 -14.18 16.85
CA PRO A 321 -10.82 -14.74 15.95
C PRO A 321 -10.20 -16.07 15.50
N GLU A 322 -8.89 -16.18 15.26
CA GLU A 322 -8.18 -17.36 14.75
C GLU A 322 -8.62 -18.76 15.24
N ALA A 323 -8.82 -19.05 16.54
CA ALA A 323 -9.32 -20.37 16.97
C ALA A 323 -10.85 -20.52 16.78
N ALA A 324 -11.61 -19.46 17.01
CA ALA A 324 -13.05 -19.39 16.73
C ALA A 324 -13.36 -19.19 15.23
N ALA A 325 -12.40 -18.73 14.43
CA ALA A 325 -12.45 -18.34 13.03
C ALA A 325 -11.77 -19.38 12.15
N ALA A 326 -10.92 -20.26 12.68
CA ALA A 326 -10.63 -21.56 12.07
C ALA A 326 -11.83 -22.51 12.28
N SER A 327 -12.43 -22.50 13.48
CA SER A 327 -13.67 -23.24 13.75
C SER A 327 -14.90 -22.65 13.02
N ALA A 328 -14.96 -21.33 12.81
CA ALA A 328 -15.98 -20.68 11.99
C ALA A 328 -15.59 -20.58 10.51
N ALA A 329 -14.31 -20.71 10.13
CA ALA A 329 -13.90 -20.89 8.72
C ALA A 329 -14.45 -22.20 8.19
N SER A 330 -14.52 -23.25 9.02
CA SER A 330 -15.24 -24.47 8.67
C SER A 330 -16.77 -24.28 8.56
N ALA A 331 -17.34 -23.24 9.18
CA ALA A 331 -18.79 -23.05 9.27
C ALA A 331 -19.35 -21.96 8.33
N ALA A 332 -18.55 -20.95 7.97
CA ALA A 332 -18.90 -19.86 7.05
C ALA A 332 -18.40 -20.10 5.61
N SER A 333 -17.43 -20.99 5.41
CA SER A 333 -17.10 -21.63 4.11
C SER A 333 -18.24 -22.50 3.58
N ALA A 334 -19.22 -22.85 4.42
CA ALA A 334 -20.30 -23.76 4.07
C ALA A 334 -21.40 -23.13 3.18
N ALA A 335 -21.40 -21.82 2.95
CA ALA A 335 -22.24 -21.24 1.91
C ALA A 335 -21.49 -21.36 0.57
N SER A 336 -21.73 -22.46 -0.15
CA SER A 336 -21.35 -22.57 -1.57
C SER A 336 -21.75 -21.30 -2.30
N ALA A 337 -20.90 -20.80 -3.20
CA ALA A 337 -21.26 -19.67 -4.05
C ALA A 337 -22.64 -19.93 -4.69
N PRO A 338 -23.49 -18.90 -4.86
CA PRO A 338 -24.62 -19.02 -5.78
C PRO A 338 -24.09 -19.55 -7.12
N ALA A 339 -24.79 -20.52 -7.70
CA ALA A 339 -24.31 -21.22 -8.89
C ALA A 339 -23.90 -20.23 -9.99
N GLY A 340 -22.68 -20.41 -10.53
CA GLY A 340 -22.12 -19.57 -11.60
C GLY A 340 -21.30 -18.37 -11.15
N PHE A 341 -21.34 -17.98 -9.87
CA PHE A 341 -20.55 -16.84 -9.38
C PHE A 341 -19.15 -17.26 -8.93
N LEU A 342 -18.16 -16.46 -9.30
CA LEU A 342 -16.81 -16.60 -8.78
C LEU A 342 -16.73 -16.22 -7.30
N ARG A 343 -15.84 -16.89 -6.57
CA ARG A 343 -15.54 -16.60 -5.15
C ARG A 343 -14.06 -16.66 -4.85
N ALA A 344 -13.62 -15.80 -3.95
CA ALA A 344 -12.38 -16.00 -3.24
C ALA A 344 -12.58 -17.11 -2.19
N ASP A 345 -11.81 -18.20 -2.31
CA ASP A 345 -11.76 -19.29 -1.34
C ASP A 345 -10.32 -19.50 -0.88
N GLY A 346 -10.02 -19.04 0.33
CA GLY A 346 -8.65 -18.93 0.83
C GLY A 346 -7.77 -18.14 -0.15
N ARG A 347 -6.81 -18.82 -0.78
CA ARG A 347 -5.80 -18.19 -1.65
C ARG A 347 -6.09 -18.33 -3.15
N ILE A 348 -7.24 -18.86 -3.53
CA ILE A 348 -7.60 -19.09 -4.94
C ILE A 348 -8.97 -18.48 -5.27
N ILE A 349 -9.16 -18.15 -6.54
CA ILE A 349 -10.49 -17.84 -7.09
C ILE A 349 -11.10 -19.17 -7.54
N THR A 350 -12.37 -19.39 -7.21
CA THR A 350 -13.13 -20.59 -7.59
C THR A 350 -14.45 -20.23 -8.25
N ASP A 351 -15.03 -21.17 -8.98
CA ASP A 351 -16.35 -21.04 -9.63
C ASP A 351 -17.53 -21.45 -8.73
N GLY A 352 -17.28 -21.73 -7.44
CA GLY A 352 -18.28 -22.23 -6.49
C GLY A 352 -18.55 -23.74 -6.56
N HIS A 353 -18.09 -24.44 -7.60
CA HIS A 353 -18.19 -25.90 -7.74
C HIS A 353 -16.91 -26.63 -7.29
N GLY A 354 -15.93 -25.88 -6.78
CA GLY A 354 -14.64 -26.40 -6.34
C GLY A 354 -13.59 -26.47 -7.44
N ASN A 355 -13.81 -25.80 -8.58
CA ASN A 355 -12.77 -25.62 -9.60
C ASN A 355 -12.04 -24.31 -9.33
N GLN A 356 -10.71 -24.34 -9.35
CA GLN A 356 -9.87 -23.14 -9.36
C GLN A 356 -9.94 -22.48 -10.74
N VAL A 357 -10.19 -21.17 -10.76
CA VAL A 357 -10.30 -20.34 -11.97
C VAL A 357 -9.10 -19.40 -12.04
N LEU A 358 -8.43 -19.36 -13.19
CA LEU A 358 -7.42 -18.34 -13.49
C LEU A 358 -8.02 -17.29 -14.42
N LEU A 359 -8.14 -16.06 -13.94
CA LEU A 359 -8.64 -14.93 -14.72
C LEU A 359 -7.47 -14.26 -15.45
N ARG A 360 -7.30 -14.51 -16.75
CA ARG A 360 -6.26 -13.91 -17.59
C ARG A 360 -6.88 -13.15 -18.76
N GLY A 361 -6.49 -11.88 -18.90
CA GLY A 361 -7.05 -11.05 -19.95
C GLY A 361 -6.43 -9.68 -20.05
N VAL A 362 -7.26 -8.67 -20.32
CA VAL A 362 -6.83 -7.33 -20.71
C VAL A 362 -7.67 -6.24 -20.04
N ASN A 363 -7.08 -5.07 -19.87
CA ASN A 363 -7.79 -3.84 -19.55
C ASN A 363 -8.49 -3.30 -20.81
N VAL A 364 -9.67 -2.70 -20.63
CA VAL A 364 -10.51 -2.12 -21.69
C VAL A 364 -10.93 -0.71 -21.27
N ASN A 365 -10.25 0.29 -21.81
CA ASN A 365 -10.39 1.69 -21.40
C ASN A 365 -11.38 2.53 -22.21
N GLN A 366 -12.14 1.91 -23.11
CA GLN A 366 -12.97 2.64 -24.08
C GLN A 366 -14.21 3.33 -23.48
N LEU A 367 -14.53 3.04 -22.21
CA LEU A 367 -15.59 3.71 -21.47
C LEU A 367 -15.04 4.81 -20.53
N VAL A 368 -13.73 5.03 -20.46
CA VAL A 368 -13.15 6.06 -19.58
C VAL A 368 -13.43 7.46 -20.12
N ASP A 369 -13.74 8.39 -19.22
CA ASP A 369 -13.93 9.83 -19.49
C ASP A 369 -12.59 10.56 -19.40
N PHE A 370 -11.76 10.36 -20.42
CA PHE A 370 -10.45 10.99 -20.52
C PHE A 370 -10.51 12.47 -20.90
N TYR A 371 -9.59 13.23 -20.32
CA TYR A 371 -9.15 14.51 -20.87
C TYR A 371 -8.67 14.35 -22.31
N GLN A 372 -8.91 15.35 -23.15
CA GLN A 372 -8.49 15.39 -24.55
C GLN A 372 -7.36 16.42 -24.72
N PRO A 373 -6.08 16.00 -24.78
CA PRO A 373 -4.96 16.91 -24.96
C PRO A 373 -4.96 17.63 -26.32
N ARG A 374 -5.57 17.01 -27.34
CA ARG A 374 -5.69 17.56 -28.70
C ARG A 374 -7.14 17.64 -29.12
N ALA A 375 -7.61 18.86 -29.38
CA ALA A 375 -8.95 19.08 -29.92
C ALA A 375 -9.13 18.30 -31.25
N GLY A 376 -10.26 17.60 -31.37
CA GLY A 376 -10.61 16.83 -32.57
C GLY A 376 -9.92 15.45 -32.68
N VAL A 377 -9.05 15.08 -31.74
CA VAL A 377 -8.48 13.73 -31.65
C VAL A 377 -9.13 13.00 -30.48
N ALA A 378 -9.86 11.92 -30.77
CA ALA A 378 -10.59 11.18 -29.75
C ALA A 378 -9.62 10.56 -28.72
N ALA A 379 -9.96 10.71 -27.42
CA ALA A 379 -9.21 10.11 -26.32
C ALA A 379 -9.56 8.64 -26.04
N THR A 380 -10.66 8.15 -26.61
CA THR A 380 -10.99 6.71 -26.64
C THR A 380 -11.24 6.24 -28.06
N ARG A 381 -11.22 4.92 -28.23
CA ARG A 381 -11.73 4.25 -29.43
C ARG A 381 -13.13 3.69 -29.16
N PRO A 382 -13.98 3.46 -30.17
CA PRO A 382 -15.27 2.81 -29.97
C PRO A 382 -15.10 1.41 -29.34
N LEU A 383 -15.99 1.03 -28.43
CA LEU A 383 -16.10 -0.35 -27.90
C LEU A 383 -17.21 -1.08 -28.64
N THR A 384 -16.95 -2.31 -29.08
CA THR A 384 -17.89 -3.11 -29.88
C THR A 384 -17.85 -4.58 -29.46
N GLU A 385 -18.87 -5.36 -29.81
CA GLU A 385 -18.89 -6.82 -29.64
C GLU A 385 -17.64 -7.50 -30.24
N ARG A 386 -17.16 -7.02 -31.40
CA ARG A 386 -15.96 -7.54 -32.07
C ARG A 386 -14.72 -7.48 -31.18
N ASP A 387 -14.65 -6.52 -30.26
CA ASP A 387 -13.55 -6.46 -29.29
C ASP A 387 -13.59 -7.66 -28.34
N PHE A 388 -14.76 -8.01 -27.81
CA PHE A 388 -14.94 -9.17 -26.93
C PHE A 388 -14.71 -10.49 -27.68
N ALA A 389 -15.19 -10.59 -28.93
CA ALA A 389 -14.87 -11.72 -29.79
C ALA A 389 -13.35 -11.86 -30.03
N GLY A 390 -12.66 -10.74 -30.28
CA GLY A 390 -11.21 -10.70 -30.49
C GLY A 390 -10.43 -11.06 -29.22
N ILE A 391 -10.87 -10.59 -28.06
CA ILE A 391 -10.31 -10.92 -26.75
C ILE A 391 -10.45 -12.42 -26.46
N ALA A 392 -11.65 -12.98 -26.64
CA ALA A 392 -11.90 -14.40 -26.45
C ALA A 392 -11.10 -15.27 -27.43
N ALA A 393 -10.90 -14.80 -28.67
CA ALA A 393 -10.10 -15.50 -29.68
C ALA A 393 -8.60 -15.55 -29.35
N GLN A 394 -8.12 -14.74 -28.39
CA GLN A 394 -6.76 -14.85 -27.84
C GLN A 394 -6.69 -15.76 -26.61
N GLY A 395 -7.80 -16.40 -26.24
CA GLY A 395 -7.92 -17.25 -25.06
C GLY A 395 -8.17 -16.50 -23.76
N PHE A 396 -8.27 -15.16 -23.79
CA PHE A 396 -8.55 -14.38 -22.60
C PHE A 396 -9.97 -14.67 -22.09
N ASN A 397 -10.11 -14.80 -20.78
CA ASN A 397 -11.39 -15.09 -20.12
C ASN A 397 -11.86 -14.00 -19.17
N VAL A 398 -11.15 -12.86 -19.09
CA VAL A 398 -11.56 -11.71 -18.28
C VAL A 398 -11.25 -10.39 -18.98
N VAL A 399 -12.08 -9.39 -18.76
CA VAL A 399 -11.83 -7.99 -19.08
C VAL A 399 -11.90 -7.18 -17.78
N ARG A 400 -10.86 -6.38 -17.51
CA ARG A 400 -10.97 -5.28 -16.54
C ARG A 400 -11.54 -4.07 -17.28
N LEU A 401 -12.83 -3.84 -17.11
CA LEU A 401 -13.57 -2.79 -17.82
C LEU A 401 -13.44 -1.49 -17.04
N ASN A 402 -12.62 -0.57 -17.56
CA ASN A 402 -12.31 0.68 -16.87
C ASN A 402 -13.47 1.68 -17.06
N LEU A 403 -14.02 2.12 -15.94
CA LEU A 403 -15.15 3.06 -15.85
C LEU A 403 -14.69 4.37 -15.22
N SER A 404 -15.40 5.46 -15.46
CA SER A 404 -15.15 6.72 -14.74
C SER A 404 -16.32 7.12 -13.87
N TRP A 405 -16.03 7.52 -12.63
CA TRP A 405 -17.03 8.10 -11.73
C TRP A 405 -17.65 9.36 -12.36
N SER A 406 -16.85 10.17 -13.05
CA SER A 406 -17.31 11.36 -13.76
C SER A 406 -18.38 11.09 -14.81
N ALA A 407 -18.28 9.95 -15.51
CA ALA A 407 -19.27 9.53 -16.49
C ALA A 407 -20.51 8.89 -15.85
N LEU A 408 -20.35 8.19 -14.71
CA LEU A 408 -21.46 7.60 -13.97
C LEU A 408 -22.32 8.63 -13.25
N GLU A 409 -21.70 9.61 -12.59
CA GLU A 409 -22.36 10.63 -11.77
C GLU A 409 -21.84 12.03 -12.17
N PRO A 410 -22.14 12.50 -13.40
CA PRO A 410 -21.63 13.78 -13.91
C PRO A 410 -22.11 14.98 -13.10
N SER A 411 -23.24 14.84 -12.41
CA SER A 411 -23.75 15.79 -11.44
C SER A 411 -24.12 15.05 -10.16
N ARG A 412 -23.83 15.65 -9.01
CA ARG A 412 -24.06 15.05 -7.69
C ARG A 412 -25.48 14.46 -7.57
N GLY A 413 -25.55 13.17 -7.30
CA GLY A 413 -26.79 12.39 -7.12
C GLY A 413 -27.56 12.09 -8.41
N LYS A 414 -27.05 12.46 -9.59
CA LYS A 414 -27.69 12.20 -10.89
C LYS A 414 -26.83 11.23 -11.70
N PHE A 415 -27.28 9.98 -11.78
CA PHE A 415 -26.61 8.96 -12.56
C PHE A 415 -26.93 9.09 -14.05
N ASP A 416 -25.93 8.88 -14.90
CA ASP A 416 -26.11 8.88 -16.35
C ASP A 416 -26.59 7.49 -16.83
N GLU A 417 -27.88 7.40 -17.18
CA GLU A 417 -28.49 6.17 -17.68
C GLU A 417 -27.92 5.70 -19.01
N SER A 418 -27.46 6.64 -19.87
CA SER A 418 -26.86 6.31 -21.17
C SER A 418 -25.49 5.67 -20.99
N TYR A 419 -24.70 6.16 -20.03
CA TYR A 419 -23.43 5.56 -19.67
C TYR A 419 -23.64 4.19 -19.02
N LEU A 420 -24.59 4.06 -18.09
CA LEU A 420 -24.93 2.76 -17.50
C LEU A 420 -25.35 1.74 -18.57
N LYS A 421 -26.13 2.17 -19.58
CA LYS A 421 -26.51 1.30 -20.70
C LYS A 421 -25.29 0.78 -21.46
N ARG A 422 -24.29 1.63 -21.74
CA ARG A 422 -23.03 1.20 -22.40
C ARG A 422 -22.27 0.17 -21.58
N ILE A 423 -22.28 0.30 -20.25
CA ILE A 423 -21.69 -0.71 -19.36
C ILE A 423 -22.46 -2.03 -19.46
N THR A 424 -23.79 -2.00 -19.39
CA THR A 424 -24.62 -3.22 -19.50
C THR A 424 -24.47 -3.90 -20.86
N GLU A 425 -24.31 -3.13 -21.93
CA GLU A 425 -24.06 -3.65 -23.28
C GLU A 425 -22.69 -4.34 -23.37
N ALA A 426 -21.64 -3.72 -22.82
CA ALA A 426 -20.31 -4.34 -22.75
C ALA A 426 -20.30 -5.65 -21.93
N VAL A 427 -21.01 -5.68 -20.79
CA VAL A 427 -21.18 -6.91 -20.00
C VAL A 427 -21.97 -7.96 -20.78
N GLY A 428 -22.98 -7.55 -21.57
CA GLY A 428 -23.72 -8.43 -22.48
C GLY A 428 -22.82 -9.09 -23.53
N TRP A 429 -21.98 -8.33 -24.22
CA TRP A 429 -21.01 -8.87 -25.18
C TRP A 429 -19.99 -9.80 -24.50
N ALA A 430 -19.52 -9.45 -23.30
CA ALA A 430 -18.62 -10.32 -22.55
C ALA A 430 -19.28 -11.69 -22.24
N LYS A 431 -20.56 -11.67 -21.85
CA LYS A 431 -21.36 -12.88 -21.59
C LYS A 431 -21.50 -13.76 -22.83
N GLU A 432 -21.79 -13.16 -23.99
CA GLU A 432 -21.92 -13.88 -25.27
C GLU A 432 -20.63 -14.61 -25.68
N HIS A 433 -19.47 -14.09 -25.26
CA HIS A 433 -18.16 -14.65 -25.57
C HIS A 433 -17.51 -15.43 -24.40
N GLY A 434 -18.23 -15.65 -23.29
CA GLY A 434 -17.70 -16.40 -22.14
C GLY A 434 -16.53 -15.69 -21.45
N VAL A 435 -16.54 -14.35 -21.45
CA VAL A 435 -15.53 -13.49 -20.83
C VAL A 435 -16.11 -12.87 -19.57
N TYR A 436 -15.42 -13.04 -18.44
CA TYR A 436 -15.76 -12.37 -17.20
C TYR A 436 -15.46 -10.87 -17.25
N VAL A 437 -16.16 -10.08 -16.45
CA VAL A 437 -15.91 -8.63 -16.32
C VAL A 437 -15.56 -8.28 -14.87
N VAL A 438 -14.41 -7.64 -14.68
CA VAL A 438 -14.10 -6.88 -13.47
C VAL A 438 -14.45 -5.43 -13.76
N LEU A 439 -15.49 -4.89 -13.10
CA LEU A 439 -15.85 -3.48 -13.22
C LEU A 439 -14.89 -2.67 -12.37
N ASP A 440 -14.13 -1.79 -13.00
CA ASP A 440 -13.08 -1.01 -12.36
C ASP A 440 -13.45 0.47 -12.31
N MET A 441 -13.48 1.05 -11.11
CA MET A 441 -13.61 2.49 -10.95
C MET A 441 -12.25 3.14 -11.18
N HIS A 442 -12.00 3.42 -12.45
CA HIS A 442 -10.73 3.91 -12.96
C HIS A 442 -10.55 5.39 -12.67
N GLN A 443 -9.31 5.76 -12.38
CA GLN A 443 -8.86 7.15 -12.25
C GLN A 443 -7.35 7.19 -12.45
N ASP A 444 -6.88 8.29 -12.99
CA ASP A 444 -5.47 8.68 -12.98
C ASP A 444 -5.37 10.16 -12.61
N GLY A 445 -4.43 10.51 -11.72
CA GLY A 445 -4.28 11.90 -11.28
C GLY A 445 -5.59 12.53 -10.76
N TRP A 446 -6.50 11.72 -10.23
CA TRP A 446 -7.83 12.03 -9.69
C TRP A 446 -8.93 12.49 -10.67
N TRP A 447 -8.65 13.36 -11.65
CA TRP A 447 -9.69 13.87 -12.56
C TRP A 447 -9.16 14.36 -13.91
N ASN A 448 -10.09 14.60 -14.85
CA ASN A 448 -9.81 15.02 -16.23
C ASN A 448 -9.48 16.52 -16.43
N GLY A 449 -9.20 17.28 -15.37
CA GLY A 449 -8.84 18.69 -15.48
C GLY A 449 -7.32 18.92 -15.54
N ALA A 450 -6.89 19.63 -16.59
CA ALA A 450 -5.51 20.06 -16.76
C ALA A 450 -5.14 21.24 -15.85
N THR A 451 -3.85 21.56 -15.80
CA THR A 451 -3.36 22.82 -15.22
C THR A 451 -4.06 24.01 -15.87
N PRO A 452 -4.75 24.88 -15.10
CA PRO A 452 -5.35 26.09 -15.65
C PRO A 452 -4.29 27.04 -16.24
N ASP A 453 -4.63 27.71 -17.34
CA ASP A 453 -3.78 28.71 -17.96
C ASP A 453 -3.34 29.79 -16.97
N GLY A 454 -2.06 30.16 -17.01
CA GLY A 454 -1.47 31.15 -16.09
C GLY A 454 -1.16 30.64 -14.69
N THR A 455 -1.40 29.35 -14.38
CA THR A 455 -0.96 28.75 -13.12
C THR A 455 0.57 28.78 -13.01
N SER A 456 1.09 29.38 -11.95
CA SER A 456 2.52 29.34 -11.64
C SER A 456 2.85 28.06 -10.87
N CYS A 457 3.45 27.09 -11.56
CA CYS A 457 4.02 25.91 -10.91
C CYS A 457 5.30 26.27 -10.14
N ARG A 458 5.49 25.62 -8.98
CA ARG A 458 6.67 25.86 -8.14
C ARG A 458 7.93 25.32 -8.81
N PRO A 459 9.13 25.83 -8.47
CA PRO A 459 10.38 25.25 -8.95
C PRO A 459 10.43 23.73 -8.70
N GLY A 460 10.73 22.97 -9.75
CA GLY A 460 10.75 21.50 -9.71
C GLY A 460 9.40 20.82 -9.99
N THR A 461 8.33 21.59 -10.27
CA THR A 461 7.04 21.06 -10.72
C THR A 461 6.65 21.66 -12.07
N ASP A 462 5.93 20.89 -12.87
CA ASP A 462 5.51 21.28 -14.23
C ASP A 462 3.98 21.29 -14.35
N PRO A 463 3.43 22.05 -15.31
CA PRO A 463 2.06 21.85 -15.74
C PRO A 463 1.82 20.40 -16.17
N MET A 464 0.58 19.96 -16.04
CA MET A 464 0.14 18.62 -16.38
C MET A 464 -1.20 18.65 -17.10
N TRP A 465 -1.43 17.62 -17.90
CA TRP A 465 -2.72 17.40 -18.51
C TRP A 465 -3.77 16.99 -17.47
N GLY A 466 -5.03 17.00 -17.91
CA GLY A 466 -6.04 16.22 -17.25
C GLY A 466 -5.84 14.75 -17.59
N TYR A 467 -6.46 13.89 -16.78
CA TYR A 467 -6.49 12.44 -17.02
C TYR A 467 -7.94 11.98 -16.93
N ASP A 468 -8.36 11.34 -15.85
CA ASP A 468 -9.72 10.77 -15.72
C ASP A 468 -10.06 10.44 -14.27
N GLY A 469 -11.31 10.03 -14.03
CA GLY A 469 -11.75 9.51 -12.74
C GLY A 469 -12.92 10.28 -12.14
N ALA A 470 -12.64 11.13 -11.16
CA ALA A 470 -13.66 11.82 -10.38
C ALA A 470 -14.33 12.97 -11.16
N PRO A 471 -15.65 13.20 -10.97
CA PRO A 471 -16.33 14.35 -11.53
C PRO A 471 -15.82 15.65 -10.91
N ALA A 472 -15.87 16.75 -11.67
CA ALA A 472 -15.43 18.06 -11.21
C ALA A 472 -16.09 18.51 -9.88
N TRP A 473 -17.36 18.17 -9.64
CA TRP A 473 -18.05 18.52 -8.39
C TRP A 473 -17.51 17.78 -7.16
N ALA A 474 -16.83 16.65 -7.35
CA ALA A 474 -16.19 15.86 -6.30
C ALA A 474 -14.69 16.17 -6.14
N THR A 475 -14.14 17.07 -6.97
CA THR A 475 -12.72 17.42 -6.98
C THR A 475 -12.46 18.65 -6.12
N ILE A 476 -12.12 18.40 -4.85
CA ILE A 476 -11.85 19.44 -3.86
C ILE A 476 -10.33 19.58 -3.67
N THR A 477 -9.73 20.57 -4.32
CA THR A 477 -8.28 20.82 -4.26
C THR A 477 -7.89 21.91 -3.26
N ASP A 478 -8.86 22.59 -2.66
CA ASP A 478 -8.65 23.75 -1.78
C ASP A 478 -7.72 24.82 -2.40
N GLY A 479 -7.70 24.96 -3.73
CA GLY A 479 -6.83 25.91 -4.44
C GLY A 479 -5.37 25.48 -4.54
N ALA A 480 -5.01 24.24 -4.19
CA ALA A 480 -3.69 23.71 -4.49
C ALA A 480 -3.42 23.76 -6.01
N PRO A 481 -2.19 24.12 -6.43
CA PRO A 481 -1.83 24.21 -7.84
C PRO A 481 -1.87 22.83 -8.47
N ARG A 482 -2.55 22.74 -9.61
CA ARG A 482 -2.58 21.54 -10.45
C ARG A 482 -1.27 21.46 -11.24
N CYS A 483 -0.21 21.00 -10.59
CA CYS A 483 1.11 20.74 -11.17
C CYS A 483 1.54 19.33 -10.81
N GLN A 484 2.53 18.79 -11.52
CA GLN A 484 3.10 17.46 -11.26
C GLN A 484 4.55 17.55 -10.83
N PHE A 485 4.98 16.58 -10.02
CA PHE A 485 6.36 16.40 -9.59
C PHE A 485 6.83 15.02 -10.04
N THR A 486 7.68 14.94 -11.07
CA THR A 486 8.22 13.67 -11.62
C THR A 486 7.18 12.65 -12.13
N GLY A 487 5.89 12.99 -12.12
CA GLY A 487 4.79 12.14 -12.64
C GLY A 487 3.42 12.66 -12.19
N ARG A 488 2.35 12.23 -12.87
CA ARG A 488 0.99 12.73 -12.68
C ARG A 488 0.42 12.48 -11.28
N ASP A 489 0.85 11.40 -10.65
CA ASP A 489 0.31 10.93 -9.37
C ASP A 489 0.99 11.57 -8.16
N ILE A 490 2.01 12.39 -8.38
CA ILE A 490 2.64 13.21 -7.35
C ILE A 490 2.29 14.67 -7.67
N SER A 491 1.05 15.05 -7.32
CA SER A 491 0.46 16.34 -7.67
C SER A 491 -0.15 17.00 -6.43
N PRO A 492 0.24 18.22 -6.06
CA PRO A 492 -0.32 18.90 -4.88
C PRO A 492 -1.86 18.98 -4.88
N ALA A 493 -2.46 19.23 -6.05
CA ALA A 493 -3.90 19.27 -6.19
C ALA A 493 -4.55 17.88 -6.16
N GLY A 494 -3.91 16.87 -6.77
CA GLY A 494 -4.38 15.48 -6.73
C GLY A 494 -4.33 14.93 -5.31
N ASP A 495 -3.20 15.10 -4.62
CA ASP A 495 -3.01 14.67 -3.22
C ASP A 495 -4.01 15.35 -2.30
N ARG A 496 -4.27 16.66 -2.49
CA ARG A 496 -5.30 17.36 -1.73
C ARG A 496 -6.71 16.85 -2.03
N ALA A 497 -7.01 16.50 -3.28
CA ALA A 497 -8.31 15.91 -3.64
C ALA A 497 -8.50 14.53 -2.99
N PHE A 498 -7.48 13.67 -3.04
CA PHE A 498 -7.47 12.39 -2.32
C PHE A 498 -7.60 12.57 -0.81
N GLN A 499 -6.91 13.55 -0.23
CA GLN A 499 -7.03 13.85 1.20
C GLN A 499 -8.47 14.26 1.55
N ASN A 500 -9.10 15.16 0.78
CA ASN A 500 -10.52 15.51 0.95
C ASN A 500 -11.44 14.29 0.80
N PHE A 501 -11.13 13.39 -0.13
CA PHE A 501 -11.86 12.13 -0.29
C PHE A 501 -11.73 11.21 0.92
N TYR A 502 -10.53 10.97 1.45
CA TYR A 502 -10.34 10.11 2.61
C TYR A 502 -11.05 10.64 3.87
N PHE A 503 -11.15 11.96 4.02
CA PHE A 503 -11.90 12.61 5.10
C PHE A 503 -13.40 12.81 4.80
N ASP A 504 -13.88 12.34 3.65
CA ASP A 504 -15.26 12.46 3.20
C ASP A 504 -15.77 13.92 3.24
N THR A 505 -14.88 14.89 2.95
CA THR A 505 -15.22 16.31 2.90
C THR A 505 -16.38 16.51 1.94
N GLU A 506 -17.40 17.22 2.38
CA GLU A 506 -18.64 17.43 1.62
C GLU A 506 -19.33 16.14 1.15
N GLY A 507 -19.02 14.97 1.74
CA GLY A 507 -19.64 13.69 1.41
C GLY A 507 -19.20 13.07 0.08
N VAL A 508 -18.01 13.41 -0.43
CA VAL A 508 -17.51 12.90 -1.73
C VAL A 508 -17.25 11.38 -1.72
N GLN A 509 -16.67 10.83 -0.65
CA GLN A 509 -16.46 9.38 -0.53
C GLN A 509 -17.79 8.66 -0.35
N SER A 510 -18.68 9.23 0.44
CA SER A 510 -20.07 8.77 0.57
C SER A 510 -20.80 8.74 -0.78
N ALA A 511 -20.48 9.67 -1.69
CA ALA A 511 -21.10 9.69 -3.02
C ALA A 511 -20.56 8.58 -3.93
N LEU A 512 -19.25 8.38 -3.98
CA LEU A 512 -18.67 7.25 -4.71
C LEU A 512 -19.20 5.90 -4.19
N ILE A 513 -19.38 5.76 -2.87
CA ILE A 513 -19.99 4.56 -2.27
C ILE A 513 -21.44 4.36 -2.75
N ARG A 514 -22.23 5.43 -2.95
CA ARG A 514 -23.57 5.33 -3.52
C ARG A 514 -23.52 4.90 -5.00
N THR A 515 -22.55 5.39 -5.77
CA THR A 515 -22.31 4.94 -7.14
C THR A 515 -22.01 3.44 -7.18
N TRP A 516 -21.15 2.96 -6.27
CA TRP A 516 -20.87 1.52 -6.15
C TRP A 516 -22.10 0.71 -5.78
N ARG A 517 -22.92 1.19 -4.84
CA ARG A 517 -24.18 0.53 -4.50
C ARG A 517 -25.13 0.44 -5.69
N MET A 518 -25.19 1.48 -6.53
CA MET A 518 -25.99 1.48 -7.76
C MET A 518 -25.48 0.43 -8.75
N LEU A 519 -24.19 0.43 -9.07
CA LEU A 519 -23.59 -0.57 -9.98
C LEU A 519 -23.80 -2.00 -9.45
N ALA A 520 -23.58 -2.21 -8.16
CA ALA A 520 -23.77 -3.51 -7.53
C ALA A 520 -25.23 -3.97 -7.56
N ALA A 521 -26.19 -3.06 -7.38
CA ALA A 521 -27.61 -3.38 -7.54
C ALA A 521 -27.96 -3.74 -9.00
N THR A 522 -27.36 -3.08 -9.99
CA THR A 522 -27.60 -3.37 -11.41
C THR A 522 -27.13 -4.77 -11.80
N PHE A 523 -25.99 -5.23 -11.26
CA PHE A 523 -25.35 -6.46 -11.68
C PHE A 523 -25.46 -7.61 -10.67
N HIS A 524 -26.19 -7.48 -9.55
CA HIS A 524 -26.13 -8.49 -8.46
C HIS A 524 -26.48 -9.93 -8.90
N ASP A 525 -27.31 -10.10 -9.94
CA ASP A 525 -27.72 -11.40 -10.49
C ASP A 525 -26.90 -11.85 -11.71
N ASP A 526 -25.92 -11.07 -12.16
CA ASP A 526 -25.12 -11.39 -13.35
C ASP A 526 -23.77 -12.04 -12.96
N PRO A 527 -23.61 -13.36 -13.16
CA PRO A 527 -22.35 -14.07 -12.88
C PRO A 527 -21.23 -13.73 -13.87
N THR A 528 -21.53 -13.05 -14.99
CA THR A 528 -20.52 -12.55 -15.93
C THR A 528 -19.64 -11.50 -15.25
N VAL A 529 -20.19 -10.74 -14.30
CA VAL A 529 -19.39 -9.82 -13.47
C VAL A 529 -18.63 -10.65 -12.43
N ALA A 530 -17.33 -10.84 -12.64
CA ALA A 530 -16.46 -11.49 -11.67
C ALA A 530 -16.37 -10.69 -10.37
N GLY A 531 -16.37 -9.37 -10.46
CA GLY A 531 -16.31 -8.50 -9.30
C GLY A 531 -16.16 -7.02 -9.58
N TYR A 532 -15.97 -6.29 -8.48
CA TYR A 532 -15.85 -4.84 -8.43
C TYR A 532 -14.46 -4.46 -7.94
N ASN A 533 -13.67 -3.78 -8.77
CA ASN A 533 -12.42 -3.17 -8.35
C ASN A 533 -12.70 -1.72 -7.90
N LEU A 534 -12.58 -1.49 -6.59
CA LEU A 534 -13.21 -0.35 -5.92
C LEU A 534 -12.66 1.02 -6.30
N LEU A 535 -11.37 1.10 -6.59
CA LEU A 535 -10.68 2.33 -6.98
C LEU A 535 -9.31 1.97 -7.53
N ASN A 536 -9.06 2.31 -8.80
CA ASN A 536 -7.76 2.17 -9.45
C ASN A 536 -6.70 3.02 -8.76
N GLU A 537 -5.55 2.42 -8.48
CA GLU A 537 -4.33 3.04 -7.95
C GLU A 537 -4.57 4.21 -6.98
N PRO A 538 -5.23 3.98 -5.82
CA PRO A 538 -5.58 5.04 -4.89
C PRO A 538 -4.39 5.93 -4.55
N GLY A 539 -4.54 7.25 -4.76
CA GLY A 539 -3.51 8.23 -4.46
C GLY A 539 -3.18 8.27 -2.97
N PHE A 540 -1.93 8.65 -2.67
CA PHE A 540 -1.40 8.59 -1.31
C PHE A 540 -1.81 9.80 -0.44
N GLY A 541 -2.42 10.84 -1.01
CA GLY A 541 -2.85 12.02 -0.27
C GLY A 541 -1.69 12.76 0.40
N GLU A 542 -1.95 13.52 1.46
CA GLU A 542 -0.91 14.35 2.11
C GLU A 542 -0.37 13.72 3.41
N THR A 543 -0.96 12.59 3.85
CA THR A 543 -0.71 12.03 5.19
C THR A 543 -0.39 10.54 5.19
N ALA A 544 0.18 10.03 4.10
CA ALA A 544 0.64 8.65 4.02
C ALA A 544 1.58 8.29 5.20
N PRO A 545 1.40 7.12 5.83
CA PRO A 545 0.52 6.02 5.43
C PRO A 545 -0.91 6.08 6.01
N VAL A 546 -1.29 7.13 6.76
CA VAL A 546 -2.65 7.23 7.35
C VAL A 546 -3.73 7.08 6.29
N THR A 547 -3.54 7.74 5.16
CA THR A 547 -4.35 7.65 3.96
C THR A 547 -4.24 6.28 3.27
N THR A 548 -3.01 5.83 2.98
CA THR A 548 -2.76 4.62 2.16
C THR A 548 -3.04 3.29 2.87
N SER A 549 -3.15 3.28 4.20
CA SER A 549 -3.51 2.05 4.95
C SER A 549 -4.81 2.16 5.72
N TYR A 550 -4.90 3.10 6.66
CA TYR A 550 -6.05 3.15 7.58
C TYR A 550 -7.30 3.69 6.89
N GLN A 551 -7.22 4.87 6.27
CA GLN A 551 -8.38 5.49 5.63
C GLN A 551 -8.77 4.76 4.34
N LEU A 552 -7.79 4.25 3.58
CA LEU A 552 -8.06 3.39 2.43
C LEU A 552 -8.82 2.12 2.84
N GLY A 553 -8.37 1.44 3.91
CA GLY A 553 -9.07 0.29 4.47
C GLY A 553 -10.49 0.63 4.94
N GLN A 554 -10.70 1.81 5.55
CA GLN A 554 -12.05 2.27 5.93
C GLN A 554 -12.95 2.53 4.73
N PHE A 555 -12.44 3.17 3.68
CA PHE A 555 -13.17 3.37 2.44
C PHE A 555 -13.60 2.02 1.84
N TYR A 556 -12.67 1.06 1.73
CA TYR A 556 -12.97 -0.27 1.21
C TYR A 556 -14.02 -1.00 2.04
N ASP A 557 -13.91 -1.00 3.38
CA ASP A 557 -14.91 -1.64 4.23
C ASP A 557 -16.31 -1.00 4.09
N ARG A 558 -16.38 0.34 3.99
CA ARG A 558 -17.65 1.04 3.73
C ARG A 558 -18.24 0.70 2.36
N ALA A 559 -17.41 0.65 1.32
CA ALA A 559 -17.84 0.30 -0.03
C ALA A 559 -18.30 -1.16 -0.13
N ILE A 560 -17.54 -2.11 0.45
CA ILE A 560 -17.90 -3.53 0.54
C ILE A 560 -19.25 -3.69 1.23
N LYS A 561 -19.46 -3.04 2.39
CA LYS A 561 -20.75 -3.09 3.09
C LYS A 561 -21.90 -2.56 2.24
N ALA A 562 -21.69 -1.49 1.47
CA ALA A 562 -22.70 -0.94 0.58
C ALA A 562 -23.02 -1.86 -0.61
N ILE A 563 -22.01 -2.51 -1.19
CA ILE A 563 -22.15 -3.53 -2.23
C ILE A 563 -22.91 -4.74 -1.69
N ARG A 564 -22.54 -5.28 -0.52
CA ARG A 564 -23.27 -6.39 0.10
C ARG A 564 -24.71 -6.03 0.45
N ALA A 565 -24.96 -4.78 0.85
CA ALA A 565 -26.31 -4.29 1.13
C ALA A 565 -27.20 -4.16 -0.12
N SER A 566 -26.64 -4.23 -1.35
CA SER A 566 -27.42 -4.34 -2.58
C SER A 566 -27.72 -5.79 -2.98
N GLY A 567 -27.27 -6.78 -2.19
CA GLY A 567 -27.44 -8.20 -2.49
C GLY A 567 -26.35 -8.81 -3.38
N ALA A 568 -25.36 -8.02 -3.83
CA ALA A 568 -24.33 -8.43 -4.76
C ALA A 568 -23.35 -9.47 -4.16
N PRO A 569 -23.31 -10.72 -4.65
CA PRO A 569 -22.43 -11.77 -4.14
C PRO A 569 -21.02 -11.77 -4.75
N GLN A 570 -20.74 -10.93 -5.75
CA GLN A 570 -19.49 -10.93 -6.52
C GLN A 570 -18.24 -10.64 -5.66
N ILE A 571 -17.08 -10.98 -6.18
CA ILE A 571 -15.79 -10.66 -5.57
C ILE A 571 -15.61 -9.14 -5.49
N VAL A 572 -14.95 -8.66 -4.44
CA VAL A 572 -14.45 -7.28 -4.40
C VAL A 572 -12.92 -7.28 -4.50
N PHE A 573 -12.40 -6.62 -5.53
CA PHE A 573 -10.96 -6.44 -5.74
C PHE A 573 -10.52 -5.17 -5.03
N VAL A 574 -9.47 -5.30 -4.21
CA VAL A 574 -8.91 -4.19 -3.41
C VAL A 574 -7.45 -3.98 -3.78
N GLU A 575 -7.07 -2.72 -4.03
CA GLU A 575 -5.73 -2.35 -4.45
C GLU A 575 -4.91 -1.78 -3.27
N PRO A 576 -3.58 -1.90 -3.28
CA PRO A 576 -2.72 -1.01 -2.49
C PRO A 576 -2.74 0.41 -3.09
N SER A 577 -2.08 1.39 -2.46
CA SER A 577 -1.97 2.72 -3.07
C SER A 577 -1.08 2.70 -4.33
N ILE A 578 -1.13 3.80 -5.09
CA ILE A 578 -0.26 4.06 -6.26
C ILE A 578 1.25 3.86 -5.99
N LEU A 579 1.68 3.93 -4.73
CA LEU A 579 3.07 3.64 -4.35
C LEU A 579 3.51 2.23 -4.79
N TRP A 580 2.60 1.26 -4.87
CA TRP A 580 2.93 -0.08 -5.37
C TRP A 580 3.36 -0.04 -6.84
N SER A 581 2.62 0.66 -7.69
CA SER A 581 2.95 0.82 -9.12
C SER A 581 4.24 1.62 -9.34
N GLY A 582 4.50 2.60 -8.47
CA GLY A 582 5.70 3.44 -8.54
C GLY A 582 6.97 2.82 -7.95
N LEU A 583 6.86 1.94 -6.95
CA LEU A 583 8.00 1.40 -6.18
C LEU A 583 8.14 -0.12 -6.22
N GLY A 584 7.10 -0.85 -6.65
CA GLY A 584 7.00 -2.31 -6.59
C GLY A 584 6.57 -2.87 -5.23
N PHE A 585 6.25 -2.00 -4.25
CA PHE A 585 5.73 -2.38 -2.93
C PHE A 585 4.99 -1.23 -2.26
N ASP A 586 4.08 -1.55 -1.33
CA ASP A 586 3.42 -0.59 -0.44
C ASP A 586 2.99 -1.30 0.86
N SER A 587 2.69 -0.50 1.87
CA SER A 587 1.90 -0.86 3.03
C SER A 587 0.48 -1.32 2.68
N GLY A 588 -0.25 -0.67 1.77
CA GLY A 588 -1.65 -1.01 1.49
C GLY A 588 -2.56 -1.00 2.74
N PRO A 589 -3.83 -1.46 2.61
CA PRO A 589 -4.80 -1.47 3.71
C PRO A 589 -4.33 -2.27 4.95
N THR A 590 -4.67 -1.81 6.15
CA THR A 590 -4.30 -2.58 7.36
C THR A 590 -5.05 -3.92 7.40
N PRO A 591 -4.37 -5.06 7.69
CA PRO A 591 -5.02 -6.35 7.81
C PRO A 591 -6.20 -6.31 8.80
N GLY A 592 -7.30 -6.98 8.41
CA GLY A 592 -8.54 -6.94 9.19
C GLY A 592 -9.36 -5.66 9.00
N PHE A 593 -9.07 -4.82 8.00
CA PHE A 593 -9.90 -3.66 7.66
C PHE A 593 -11.37 -4.04 7.37
N THR A 594 -11.62 -5.27 6.93
CA THR A 594 -12.97 -5.80 6.71
C THR A 594 -13.15 -7.22 7.23
N SER A 595 -14.40 -7.57 7.54
CA SER A 595 -14.84 -8.92 7.87
C SER A 595 -15.24 -9.74 6.64
N ASP A 596 -15.42 -9.11 5.48
CA ASP A 596 -15.70 -9.82 4.24
C ASP A 596 -14.46 -10.64 3.82
N ARG A 597 -14.69 -11.88 3.38
CA ARG A 597 -13.64 -12.79 2.92
C ARG A 597 -13.71 -13.06 1.42
N ASN A 598 -14.77 -12.61 0.76
CA ASN A 598 -14.91 -12.68 -0.69
C ASN A 598 -14.25 -11.45 -1.35
N ILE A 599 -12.98 -11.22 -1.01
CA ILE A 599 -12.15 -10.15 -1.55
C ILE A 599 -10.91 -10.75 -2.23
N VAL A 600 -10.33 -10.01 -3.17
CA VAL A 600 -9.08 -10.35 -3.86
C VAL A 600 -8.11 -9.18 -3.75
N PHE A 601 -6.86 -9.45 -3.39
CA PHE A 601 -5.82 -8.42 -3.40
C PHE A 601 -5.33 -8.21 -4.82
N SER A 602 -5.40 -6.96 -5.30
CA SER A 602 -5.24 -6.61 -6.72
C SER A 602 -4.17 -5.54 -6.97
N PRO A 603 -2.88 -5.77 -6.64
CA PRO A 603 -1.82 -4.83 -6.96
C PRO A 603 -1.53 -4.79 -8.47
N HIS A 604 -0.85 -3.73 -8.91
CA HIS A 604 -0.33 -3.63 -10.27
C HIS A 604 1.16 -3.93 -10.30
N LEU A 605 1.54 -4.92 -11.11
CA LEU A 605 2.88 -5.51 -11.06
C LEU A 605 3.79 -4.91 -12.15
N TYR A 606 4.11 -3.62 -11.97
CA TYR A 606 4.86 -2.80 -12.92
C TYR A 606 6.38 -2.76 -12.72
N ALA A 607 6.96 -3.59 -11.84
CA ALA A 607 8.40 -3.60 -11.62
C ALA A 607 9.19 -3.76 -12.92
N GLU A 608 10.29 -3.01 -13.05
CA GLU A 608 11.11 -2.89 -14.27
C GLU A 608 10.38 -2.29 -15.49
N SER A 609 9.17 -1.74 -15.33
CA SER A 609 8.41 -1.11 -16.42
C SER A 609 8.33 0.41 -16.28
N ILE A 610 7.41 0.89 -15.43
CA ILE A 610 7.09 2.32 -15.23
C ILE A 610 7.40 2.80 -13.81
N THR A 611 8.09 1.99 -13.01
CA THR A 611 8.51 2.35 -11.66
C THR A 611 9.43 3.57 -11.67
N MET A 612 9.47 4.31 -10.56
CA MET A 612 10.26 5.52 -10.43
C MET A 612 11.75 5.28 -10.69
N ASP A 613 12.28 4.10 -10.33
CA ASP A 613 13.66 3.72 -10.67
C ASP A 613 13.95 3.71 -12.17
N ARG A 614 12.97 3.30 -13.00
CA ARG A 614 13.08 3.31 -14.46
C ARG A 614 13.15 4.72 -14.99
N SER A 615 12.29 5.61 -14.49
CA SER A 615 12.31 7.03 -14.84
C SER A 615 13.62 7.72 -14.42
N LEU A 616 14.23 7.29 -13.32
CA LEU A 616 15.50 7.81 -12.82
C LEU A 616 16.74 7.14 -13.41
N GLY A 617 16.58 6.06 -14.19
CA GLY A 617 17.70 5.29 -14.75
C GLY A 617 18.58 4.60 -13.70
N ILE A 618 18.04 4.31 -12.53
CA ILE A 618 18.74 3.59 -11.44
C ILE A 618 18.37 2.10 -11.47
N PRO A 619 19.14 1.22 -10.78
CA PRO A 619 18.74 -0.19 -10.64
C PRO A 619 17.34 -0.33 -10.05
N ALA A 620 16.61 -1.37 -10.47
CA ALA A 620 15.24 -1.59 -10.06
C ALA A 620 15.09 -1.58 -8.53
N ILE A 621 14.09 -0.89 -7.99
CA ILE A 621 13.83 -0.92 -6.54
C ILE A 621 13.38 -2.33 -6.13
N VAL A 622 12.47 -2.90 -6.90
CA VAL A 622 12.03 -4.29 -6.81
C VAL A 622 12.18 -4.90 -8.19
N GLY A 623 12.78 -6.08 -8.30
CA GLY A 623 12.90 -6.82 -9.56
C GLY A 623 11.60 -7.51 -9.96
N LEU A 624 11.46 -7.82 -11.24
CA LEU A 624 10.25 -8.39 -11.83
C LEU A 624 9.80 -9.67 -11.14
N GLU A 625 10.69 -10.61 -10.82
CA GLU A 625 10.30 -11.86 -10.14
C GLU A 625 10.01 -11.65 -8.66
N ARG A 626 10.66 -10.66 -8.04
CA ARG A 626 10.53 -10.37 -6.61
C ARG A 626 9.16 -9.78 -6.29
N GLN A 627 8.63 -8.87 -7.11
CA GLN A 627 7.35 -8.20 -6.86
C GLN A 627 6.21 -9.21 -6.63
N PHE A 628 6.21 -10.35 -7.33
CA PHE A 628 5.22 -11.40 -7.12
C PHE A 628 5.30 -12.00 -5.72
N GLY A 629 6.52 -12.18 -5.18
CA GLY A 629 6.72 -12.63 -3.81
C GLY A 629 6.31 -11.58 -2.78
N LEU A 630 6.47 -10.29 -3.09
CA LEU A 630 5.99 -9.20 -2.22
C LEU A 630 4.46 -9.14 -2.19
N ALA A 631 3.84 -9.22 -3.37
CA ALA A 631 2.40 -9.23 -3.54
C ALA A 631 1.76 -10.44 -2.85
N GLN A 632 2.33 -11.64 -3.03
CA GLN A 632 1.83 -12.85 -2.39
C GLN A 632 1.90 -12.76 -0.87
N ARG A 633 2.95 -12.14 -0.30
CA ARG A 633 3.06 -11.94 1.15
C ARG A 633 1.92 -11.10 1.71
N VAL A 634 1.50 -10.06 0.99
CA VAL A 634 0.38 -9.21 1.40
C VAL A 634 -0.96 -9.93 1.24
N ALA A 635 -1.17 -10.63 0.11
CA ALA A 635 -2.36 -11.47 -0.08
C ALA A 635 -2.48 -12.57 1.00
N ASP A 636 -1.37 -13.20 1.36
CA ASP A 636 -1.31 -14.22 2.41
C ASP A 636 -1.65 -13.67 3.80
N GLU A 637 -1.31 -12.41 4.08
CA GLU A 637 -1.64 -11.72 5.34
C GLU A 637 -3.14 -11.44 5.48
N TYR A 638 -3.82 -11.16 4.37
CA TYR A 638 -5.29 -11.08 4.35
C TYR A 638 -5.95 -12.45 4.29
N GLY A 639 -5.21 -13.50 3.88
CA GLY A 639 -5.75 -14.84 3.64
C GLY A 639 -6.63 -14.91 2.40
N VAL A 640 -6.29 -14.16 1.35
CA VAL A 640 -7.10 -13.95 0.14
C VAL A 640 -6.31 -14.27 -1.14
N PRO A 641 -6.95 -14.42 -2.31
CA PRO A 641 -6.25 -14.62 -3.57
C PRO A 641 -5.51 -13.35 -4.02
N LEU A 642 -4.49 -13.55 -4.84
CA LEU A 642 -3.76 -12.49 -5.55
C LEU A 642 -4.16 -12.49 -7.03
N TRP A 643 -4.42 -11.31 -7.58
CA TRP A 643 -4.67 -11.12 -9.02
C TRP A 643 -4.02 -9.81 -9.47
N SER A 644 -3.27 -9.80 -10.59
CA SER A 644 -2.62 -8.54 -11.03
C SER A 644 -3.60 -7.72 -11.87
N GLY A 645 -4.10 -6.61 -11.31
CA GLY A 645 -5.06 -5.74 -12.02
C GLY A 645 -4.51 -5.11 -13.28
N GLU A 646 -3.21 -4.81 -13.25
CA GLU A 646 -2.49 -4.29 -14.40
C GLU A 646 -1.03 -4.77 -14.40
N TYR A 647 -0.48 -4.80 -15.61
CA TYR A 647 0.94 -4.88 -15.92
C TYR A 647 1.10 -4.58 -17.42
N GLY A 648 2.28 -4.13 -17.82
CA GLY A 648 2.57 -3.76 -19.21
C GLY A 648 4.02 -3.35 -19.35
N TYR A 649 4.54 -3.36 -20.58
CA TYR A 649 5.93 -2.97 -20.88
C TYR A 649 5.98 -2.18 -22.17
N TRP A 650 6.80 -1.12 -22.16
CA TRP A 650 6.99 -0.21 -23.28
C TRP A 650 8.48 -0.05 -23.60
N GLY A 651 8.78 0.39 -24.82
CA GLY A 651 10.13 0.61 -25.34
C GLY A 651 10.49 -0.31 -26.50
N ASP A 652 11.76 -0.70 -26.58
CA ASP A 652 12.28 -1.59 -27.62
C ASP A 652 11.59 -2.96 -27.61
N VAL A 653 11.27 -3.47 -28.81
CA VAL A 653 10.49 -4.71 -28.98
C VAL A 653 11.17 -5.92 -28.33
N LYS A 654 12.51 -6.05 -28.43
CA LYS A 654 13.22 -7.20 -27.85
C LYS A 654 13.25 -7.14 -26.33
N ASP A 655 13.42 -5.94 -25.78
CA ASP A 655 13.39 -5.71 -24.33
C ASP A 655 11.99 -5.95 -23.75
N VAL A 656 10.95 -5.54 -24.47
CA VAL A 656 9.55 -5.82 -24.12
C VAL A 656 9.25 -7.32 -24.18
N ASP A 657 9.63 -8.02 -25.25
CA ASP A 657 9.45 -9.48 -25.41
C ASP A 657 10.16 -10.26 -24.28
N ALA A 658 11.39 -9.86 -23.93
CA ALA A 658 12.16 -10.49 -22.85
C ALA A 658 11.51 -10.31 -21.48
N ARG A 659 11.08 -9.09 -21.14
CA ARG A 659 10.40 -8.80 -19.86
C ARG A 659 9.03 -9.48 -19.79
N LEU A 660 8.25 -9.43 -20.86
CA LEU A 660 6.94 -10.08 -20.90
C LEU A 660 7.04 -11.60 -20.80
N THR A 661 8.05 -12.22 -21.42
CA THR A 661 8.33 -13.66 -21.28
C THR A 661 8.68 -14.01 -19.83
N ARG A 662 9.51 -13.20 -19.15
CA ARG A 662 9.80 -13.38 -17.71
C ARG A 662 8.54 -13.27 -16.86
N TYR A 663 7.69 -12.28 -17.14
CA TYR A 663 6.42 -12.10 -16.43
C TYR A 663 5.50 -13.30 -16.59
N ALA A 664 5.28 -13.76 -17.83
CA ALA A 664 4.46 -14.93 -18.15
C ALA A 664 4.94 -16.18 -17.39
N LYS A 665 6.25 -16.42 -17.35
CA LYS A 665 6.85 -17.51 -16.59
C LYS A 665 6.61 -17.37 -15.07
N ALA A 666 6.76 -16.16 -14.52
CA ALA A 666 6.55 -15.89 -13.10
C ALA A 666 5.07 -16.00 -12.69
N GLU A 667 4.16 -15.63 -13.59
CA GLU A 667 2.71 -15.77 -13.46
C GLU A 667 2.28 -17.25 -13.46
N ASP A 668 2.81 -18.06 -14.39
CA ASP A 668 2.55 -19.51 -14.45
C ASP A 668 3.08 -20.24 -13.22
N ALA A 669 4.31 -19.95 -12.81
CA ALA A 669 4.94 -20.59 -11.65
C ALA A 669 4.15 -20.40 -10.34
N ARG A 670 3.23 -19.44 -10.30
CA ARG A 670 2.37 -19.13 -9.16
C ARG A 670 0.89 -19.42 -9.41
N ALA A 671 0.53 -19.94 -10.59
CA ALA A 671 -0.85 -20.13 -11.04
C ALA A 671 -1.70 -18.85 -10.80
N LEU A 672 -1.18 -17.71 -11.26
CA LEU A 672 -1.84 -16.41 -11.09
C LEU A 672 -2.59 -16.00 -12.36
N GLY A 673 -3.62 -15.18 -12.15
CA GLY A 673 -4.31 -14.43 -13.19
C GLY A 673 -3.87 -12.97 -13.23
N SER A 674 -4.18 -12.29 -14.32
CA SER A 674 -3.86 -10.88 -14.54
C SER A 674 -4.73 -10.23 -15.62
N ALA A 675 -4.71 -8.90 -15.69
CA ALA A 675 -5.18 -8.14 -16.86
C ALA A 675 -4.05 -7.26 -17.43
N TYR A 676 -3.65 -7.51 -18.68
CA TYR A 676 -2.62 -6.73 -19.37
C TYR A 676 -3.14 -5.33 -19.73
N TRP A 677 -2.32 -4.30 -19.53
CA TRP A 677 -2.60 -2.94 -19.97
C TRP A 677 -2.03 -2.70 -21.37
N VAL A 678 -2.80 -2.57 -22.45
CA VAL A 678 -4.28 -2.47 -22.57
C VAL A 678 -4.73 -2.99 -23.95
N TRP A 679 -6.00 -3.42 -24.11
CA TRP A 679 -6.53 -3.93 -25.39
C TRP A 679 -6.39 -2.93 -26.54
N LYS A 680 -6.90 -1.71 -26.34
CA LYS A 680 -6.87 -0.59 -27.29
C LYS A 680 -6.47 0.66 -26.52
N GLN A 681 -5.67 1.51 -27.17
CA GLN A 681 -5.37 2.85 -26.68
C GLN A 681 -5.49 3.84 -27.83
N ALA A 682 -6.11 5.00 -27.59
CA ALA A 682 -6.37 5.98 -28.63
C ALA A 682 -5.21 6.97 -28.78
N CYS A 683 -5.09 7.58 -29.95
CA CYS A 683 -4.09 8.64 -30.21
C CYS A 683 -4.29 9.94 -29.41
N GLY A 684 -5.50 10.16 -28.87
CA GLY A 684 -5.81 11.29 -28.01
C GLY A 684 -5.80 10.95 -26.52
N ASP A 685 -5.43 9.72 -26.16
CA ASP A 685 -5.39 9.26 -24.77
C ASP A 685 -4.27 10.01 -24.00
N PRO A 686 -4.57 10.65 -22.85
CA PRO A 686 -3.59 11.44 -22.11
C PRO A 686 -2.47 10.59 -21.47
N GLN A 687 -2.71 9.29 -21.25
CA GLN A 687 -1.69 8.36 -20.78
C GLN A 687 -0.75 7.91 -21.91
N ASN A 688 -1.25 7.84 -23.14
CA ASN A 688 -0.43 7.50 -24.32
C ASN A 688 0.59 8.58 -24.66
N GLY A 689 0.25 9.84 -24.38
CA GLY A 689 1.01 10.97 -24.90
C GLY A 689 0.67 11.29 -26.36
N ILE A 690 1.36 12.28 -26.90
CA ILE A 690 1.31 12.62 -28.33
C ILE A 690 2.37 11.77 -29.03
N GLY A 691 1.93 10.76 -29.78
CA GLY A 691 2.80 9.87 -30.55
C GLY A 691 2.23 9.53 -31.92
N ASP A 692 3.00 8.73 -32.66
CA ASP A 692 2.65 8.26 -34.01
C ASP A 692 1.64 7.10 -33.99
N THR A 693 1.55 6.40 -32.86
CA THR A 693 0.60 5.31 -32.64
C THR A 693 -0.06 5.39 -31.27
N GLY A 694 -1.24 4.78 -31.14
CA GLY A 694 -1.82 4.42 -29.84
C GLY A 694 -1.20 3.12 -29.32
N ASN A 695 -0.79 3.10 -28.05
CA ASN A 695 0.04 2.03 -27.44
C ASN A 695 -0.75 0.82 -26.89
N GLY A 696 -1.91 0.48 -27.49
CA GLY A 696 -2.65 -0.74 -27.17
C GLY A 696 -2.17 -1.98 -27.94
N ILE A 697 -2.63 -3.17 -27.56
CA ILE A 697 -2.39 -4.42 -28.33
C ILE A 697 -2.95 -4.26 -29.76
N MET A 698 -4.16 -3.74 -29.87
CA MET A 698 -4.77 -3.32 -31.13
C MET A 698 -4.33 -1.89 -31.42
N VAL A 699 -3.27 -1.75 -32.21
CA VAL A 699 -2.61 -0.46 -32.50
C VAL A 699 -3.51 0.46 -33.32
N GLN A 700 -3.49 1.76 -33.03
CA GLN A 700 -4.05 2.80 -33.89
C GLN A 700 -2.91 3.58 -34.55
N ASN A 701 -3.02 3.88 -35.84
CA ASN A 701 -2.11 4.79 -36.54
C ASN A 701 -2.62 6.22 -36.37
N CYS A 702 -1.82 7.09 -35.75
CA CYS A 702 -2.24 8.46 -35.45
C CYS A 702 -2.17 9.42 -36.63
N ALA A 703 -1.46 9.07 -37.70
CA ALA A 703 -1.44 9.85 -38.94
C ALA A 703 -2.72 9.64 -39.77
N THR A 704 -3.26 8.41 -39.79
CA THR A 704 -4.47 8.09 -40.57
C THR A 704 -5.75 8.04 -39.72
N GLY A 705 -5.62 7.89 -38.41
CA GLY A 705 -6.74 7.66 -37.48
C GLY A 705 -7.29 6.22 -37.51
N GLY A 706 -6.82 5.39 -38.44
CA GLY A 706 -7.25 4.00 -38.62
C GLY A 706 -6.41 2.99 -37.83
N ASP A 707 -6.68 1.71 -38.05
CA ASP A 707 -5.98 0.62 -37.39
C ASP A 707 -4.56 0.45 -37.94
N GLY A 708 -3.61 0.19 -37.05
CA GLY A 708 -2.27 -0.28 -37.37
C GLY A 708 -2.14 -1.80 -37.20
N PRO A 709 -0.98 -2.39 -37.52
CA PRO A 709 -0.71 -3.79 -37.23
C PRO A 709 -0.85 -4.08 -35.73
N ALA A 710 -1.57 -5.15 -35.39
CA ALA A 710 -1.67 -5.59 -34.01
C ALA A 710 -0.30 -6.03 -33.45
N ARG A 711 -0.16 -5.99 -32.13
CA ARG A 711 1.02 -6.47 -31.42
C ARG A 711 1.03 -7.99 -31.27
N ASP A 712 1.16 -8.68 -32.40
CA ASP A 712 1.23 -10.14 -32.47
C ASP A 712 2.42 -10.71 -31.67
N ASP A 713 3.49 -9.93 -31.55
CA ASP A 713 4.64 -10.22 -30.71
C ASP A 713 4.25 -10.39 -29.23
N LEU A 714 3.33 -9.54 -28.74
CA LEU A 714 2.78 -9.63 -27.39
C LEU A 714 1.73 -10.74 -27.28
N LEU A 715 0.81 -10.82 -28.26
CA LEU A 715 -0.28 -11.80 -28.26
C LEU A 715 0.22 -13.24 -28.21
N ARG A 716 1.35 -13.55 -28.86
CA ARG A 716 2.00 -14.87 -28.78
C ARG A 716 2.40 -15.27 -27.34
N ILE A 717 2.71 -14.30 -26.48
CA ILE A 717 3.09 -14.55 -25.07
C ILE A 717 1.86 -14.51 -24.17
N LEU A 718 1.00 -13.50 -24.37
CA LEU A 718 -0.19 -13.28 -23.56
C LEU A 718 -1.25 -14.37 -23.77
N GLY A 719 -1.45 -14.80 -25.02
CA GLY A 719 -2.43 -15.83 -25.42
C GLY A 719 -1.92 -17.27 -25.30
N ARG A 720 -0.82 -17.51 -24.58
CA ARG A 720 -0.28 -18.87 -24.34
C ARG A 720 -1.31 -19.78 -23.66
N ALA A 721 -1.14 -21.09 -23.81
CA ALA A 721 -2.00 -22.09 -23.20
C ALA A 721 -2.08 -21.94 -21.67
N TYR A 722 -3.27 -22.09 -21.09
CA TYR A 722 -3.47 -22.06 -19.64
C TYR A 722 -4.82 -22.69 -19.25
N PRO A 723 -4.96 -23.22 -18.01
CA PRO A 723 -6.27 -23.63 -17.50
C PRO A 723 -7.13 -22.40 -17.20
N ARG A 724 -8.24 -22.23 -17.93
CA ARG A 724 -9.28 -21.26 -17.57
C ARG A 724 -9.99 -21.71 -16.29
N SER A 725 -10.23 -23.01 -16.17
CA SER A 725 -10.77 -23.67 -14.97
C SER A 725 -10.13 -25.04 -14.77
N ALA A 726 -9.86 -25.40 -13.51
CA ALA A 726 -9.20 -26.65 -13.14
C ALA A 726 -9.81 -27.23 -11.84
N PRO A 727 -10.24 -28.51 -11.82
CA PRO A 727 -10.80 -29.13 -10.62
C PRO A 727 -9.84 -29.15 -9.42
N GLY A 728 -10.32 -28.66 -8.28
CA GLY A 728 -9.51 -28.57 -7.07
C GLY A 728 -8.41 -27.51 -7.18
N ARG A 729 -7.18 -27.86 -6.81
CA ARG A 729 -6.05 -26.93 -6.74
C ARG A 729 -5.00 -27.22 -7.78
N ILE A 730 -4.56 -26.20 -8.51
CA ILE A 730 -3.40 -26.24 -9.40
C ILE A 730 -2.13 -26.31 -8.55
N THR A 731 -1.29 -27.31 -8.81
CA THR A 731 0.00 -27.51 -8.11
C THR A 731 1.20 -27.21 -9.00
N THR A 732 1.03 -27.26 -10.32
CA THR A 732 2.09 -26.93 -11.28
C THR A 732 1.46 -26.36 -12.53
N LEU A 733 2.02 -25.26 -13.01
CA LEU A 733 1.68 -24.67 -14.30
C LEU A 733 2.97 -24.11 -14.94
N ALA A 734 3.17 -24.45 -16.21
CA ALA A 734 4.15 -23.83 -17.08
C ALA A 734 3.62 -23.90 -18.52
N ALA A 735 3.68 -22.81 -19.26
CA ALA A 735 3.25 -22.80 -20.65
C ALA A 735 4.19 -21.97 -21.53
N GLN A 736 4.29 -22.38 -22.79
CA GLN A 736 4.94 -21.61 -23.85
C GLN A 736 4.21 -21.84 -25.17
N GLY A 737 3.55 -20.80 -25.69
CA GLY A 737 2.70 -20.95 -26.87
C GLY A 737 1.59 -21.98 -26.64
N SER A 738 1.52 -23.01 -27.48
CA SER A 738 0.55 -24.11 -27.37
C SER A 738 0.95 -25.21 -26.39
N ASP A 739 2.20 -25.24 -25.93
CA ASP A 739 2.70 -26.28 -25.02
C ASP A 739 2.38 -25.90 -23.58
N ILE A 740 1.76 -26.83 -22.84
CA ILE A 740 1.41 -26.68 -21.43
C ILE A 740 1.86 -27.89 -20.62
N LEU A 741 2.31 -27.62 -19.39
CA LEU A 741 2.36 -28.58 -18.30
C LEU A 741 1.42 -28.10 -17.20
N LEU A 742 0.32 -28.82 -17.02
CA LEU A 742 -0.64 -28.62 -15.94
C LEU A 742 -0.62 -29.83 -15.01
N ALA A 743 -0.49 -29.58 -13.70
CA ALA A 743 -0.77 -30.57 -12.68
C ALA A 743 -1.65 -29.97 -11.59
N GLY A 744 -2.54 -30.80 -11.04
CA GLY A 744 -3.40 -30.38 -9.94
C GLY A 744 -3.85 -31.55 -9.07
N ARG A 745 -4.65 -31.22 -8.07
CA ARG A 745 -5.27 -32.18 -7.15
C ARG A 745 -6.73 -31.82 -6.91
N ALA A 746 -7.61 -32.79 -7.15
CA ALA A 746 -9.03 -32.72 -6.85
C ALA A 746 -9.43 -33.80 -5.83
N ASP A 747 -10.00 -33.41 -4.70
CA ASP A 747 -10.39 -34.37 -3.64
C ASP A 747 -11.60 -35.24 -4.02
N ARG A 748 -12.41 -34.76 -4.97
CA ARG A 748 -13.54 -35.49 -5.56
C ARG A 748 -13.47 -35.40 -7.07
N ARG A 749 -14.08 -36.36 -7.76
CA ARG A 749 -14.21 -36.30 -9.22
C ARG A 749 -15.07 -35.09 -9.61
N ALA A 750 -14.53 -34.21 -10.43
CA ALA A 750 -15.24 -33.03 -10.96
C ALA A 750 -14.89 -32.79 -12.43
N CYS A 751 -15.88 -32.36 -13.20
CA CYS A 751 -15.83 -32.22 -14.66
C CYS A 751 -15.73 -30.77 -15.14
N GLY A 752 -15.07 -29.91 -14.36
CA GLY A 752 -14.88 -28.49 -14.67
C GLY A 752 -13.51 -28.14 -15.22
N LEU A 753 -12.75 -29.11 -15.75
CA LEU A 753 -11.49 -28.81 -16.42
C LEU A 753 -11.77 -28.14 -17.76
N ASP A 754 -11.11 -27.02 -18.01
CA ASP A 754 -11.14 -26.28 -19.27
C ASP A 754 -9.79 -25.59 -19.46
N VAL A 755 -9.05 -26.04 -20.48
CA VAL A 755 -7.71 -25.54 -20.83
C VAL A 755 -7.76 -24.92 -22.21
N TRP A 756 -7.39 -23.63 -22.29
CA TRP A 756 -7.16 -22.95 -23.56
C TRP A 756 -5.82 -23.40 -24.16
N VAL A 757 -5.81 -23.65 -25.47
CA VAL A 757 -4.61 -23.93 -26.26
C VAL A 757 -4.66 -23.11 -27.56
N PRO A 758 -3.72 -22.16 -27.78
CA PRO A 758 -3.74 -21.33 -28.98
C PRO A 758 -3.32 -22.10 -30.24
N GLY A 759 -3.82 -21.64 -31.40
CA GLY A 759 -3.38 -22.09 -32.72
C GLY A 759 -4.38 -22.98 -33.46
N ALA A 760 -4.28 -23.00 -34.79
CA ALA A 760 -5.22 -23.73 -35.65
C ALA A 760 -5.02 -25.26 -35.62
N SER A 761 -3.83 -25.74 -35.26
CA SER A 761 -3.53 -27.18 -35.26
C SER A 761 -4.15 -27.85 -34.05
N ARG A 762 -4.85 -28.97 -34.27
CA ARG A 762 -5.44 -29.76 -33.18
C ARG A 762 -4.33 -30.26 -32.23
N PRO A 763 -4.36 -29.91 -30.94
CA PRO A 763 -3.27 -30.26 -30.03
C PRO A 763 -3.25 -31.76 -29.72
N VAL A 764 -2.05 -32.32 -29.56
CA VAL A 764 -1.88 -33.66 -28.99
C VAL A 764 -1.92 -33.52 -27.46
N VAL A 765 -2.89 -34.18 -26.82
CA VAL A 765 -3.14 -34.07 -25.38
C VAL A 765 -2.77 -35.39 -24.70
N HIS A 766 -1.88 -35.32 -23.72
CA HIS A 766 -1.55 -36.43 -22.83
C HIS A 766 -2.06 -36.14 -21.43
N THR A 767 -2.73 -37.10 -20.80
CA THR A 767 -3.28 -36.92 -19.47
C THR A 767 -3.03 -38.11 -18.55
N VAL A 768 -2.92 -37.83 -17.26
CA VAL A 768 -2.98 -38.82 -16.17
C VAL A 768 -4.02 -38.33 -15.18
N GLY A 769 -4.93 -39.19 -14.74
CA GLY A 769 -5.97 -38.81 -13.76
C GLY A 769 -7.07 -37.88 -14.32
N VAL A 770 -7.08 -37.63 -15.63
CA VAL A 770 -8.15 -36.93 -16.35
C VAL A 770 -8.89 -37.93 -17.23
N THR A 771 -10.22 -37.88 -17.20
CA THR A 771 -11.14 -38.73 -17.96
C THR A 771 -12.10 -37.86 -18.76
N ASN A 772 -12.81 -38.44 -19.73
CA ASN A 772 -13.75 -37.71 -20.60
C ASN A 772 -13.11 -36.48 -21.26
N VAL A 773 -11.90 -36.66 -21.79
CA VAL A 773 -11.18 -35.57 -22.45
C VAL A 773 -11.84 -35.26 -23.78
N GLU A 774 -12.29 -34.02 -23.95
CA GLU A 774 -12.87 -33.51 -25.18
C GLU A 774 -12.07 -32.32 -25.69
N LEU A 775 -11.91 -32.24 -27.01
CA LEU A 775 -11.21 -31.15 -27.68
C LEU A 775 -12.21 -30.45 -28.59
N THR A 776 -12.46 -29.18 -28.34
CA THR A 776 -13.37 -28.35 -29.12
C THR A 776 -12.59 -27.23 -29.79
N GLU A 777 -12.68 -27.17 -31.12
CA GLU A 777 -12.14 -26.03 -31.88
C GLU A 777 -12.96 -24.79 -31.54
N VAL A 778 -12.27 -23.70 -31.21
CA VAL A 778 -12.86 -22.41 -30.87
C VAL A 778 -12.11 -21.32 -31.64
N PRO A 779 -12.65 -20.10 -31.78
CA PRO A 779 -11.92 -19.02 -32.44
C PRO A 779 -10.50 -18.85 -31.88
N GLY A 780 -9.50 -18.91 -32.76
CA GLY A 780 -8.07 -18.74 -32.44
C GLY A 780 -7.36 -19.94 -31.82
N GLY A 781 -8.06 -21.02 -31.46
CA GLY A 781 -7.45 -22.15 -30.75
C GLY A 781 -8.39 -23.30 -30.42
N TRP A 782 -8.11 -23.97 -29.30
CA TRP A 782 -8.82 -25.14 -28.83
C TRP A 782 -9.13 -25.02 -27.33
N SER A 783 -10.30 -25.50 -26.93
CA SER A 783 -10.62 -25.80 -25.53
C SER A 783 -10.47 -27.30 -25.30
N VAL A 784 -9.69 -27.66 -24.29
CA VAL A 784 -9.53 -29.03 -23.82
C VAL A 784 -10.26 -29.18 -22.50
N SER A 785 -11.36 -29.93 -22.49
CA SER A 785 -12.19 -30.15 -21.31
C SER A 785 -12.06 -31.57 -20.76
N GLY A 786 -12.48 -31.79 -19.51
CA GLY A 786 -12.51 -33.13 -18.93
C GLY A 786 -12.84 -33.21 -17.45
N CYS A 787 -12.78 -34.43 -16.91
CA CYS A 787 -13.04 -34.73 -15.50
C CYS A 787 -11.78 -35.22 -14.80
N ALA A 788 -11.38 -34.54 -13.73
CA ALA A 788 -10.22 -34.91 -12.93
C ALA A 788 -10.61 -35.45 -11.55
N SER A 789 -9.79 -36.35 -11.01
CA SER A 789 -9.94 -36.89 -9.65
C SER A 789 -8.59 -37.30 -9.08
N GLY A 790 -8.35 -37.02 -7.79
CA GLY A 790 -7.04 -37.24 -7.18
C GLY A 790 -5.99 -36.32 -7.78
N HIS A 791 -4.75 -36.81 -7.89
CA HIS A 791 -3.70 -36.11 -8.64
C HIS A 791 -3.90 -36.31 -10.14
N TYR A 792 -3.79 -35.23 -10.89
CA TYR A 792 -3.90 -35.28 -12.33
C TYR A 792 -2.83 -34.43 -13.01
N THR A 793 -2.52 -34.80 -14.24
CA THR A 793 -1.66 -34.04 -15.14
C THR A 793 -2.30 -33.94 -16.53
N LEU A 794 -2.04 -32.82 -17.20
CA LEU A 794 -2.36 -32.60 -18.60
C LEU A 794 -1.16 -31.92 -19.24
N THR A 795 -0.69 -32.47 -20.34
CA THR A 795 0.34 -31.85 -21.19
C THR A 795 -0.11 -31.79 -22.63
N THR A 796 0.28 -30.72 -23.32
CA THR A 796 0.15 -30.61 -24.77
C THR A 796 1.52 -30.63 -25.43
N SER A 797 1.54 -31.10 -26.68
CA SER A 797 2.68 -30.94 -27.57
C SER A 797 2.18 -30.53 -28.95
N SER A 798 2.82 -29.51 -29.54
CA SER A 798 2.64 -29.11 -30.94
C SER A 798 3.28 -30.08 -31.93
#